data_AF-A0A9E6BJ71-F1
#
_entry.id   AF-A0A9E6BJ71-F1
#
_cell.length_a   1.000
_cell.length_b   1.000
_cell.length_c   1.000
_cell.angle_alpha   90.00
_cell.angle_beta   90.00
_cell.angle_gamma   90.00
#
_symmetry.space_group_name_H-M   'P 1'
#
loop_
_entity.id
_entity.type
_entity.pdbx_description
1 polymer ?
#
loop_
_entity_poly.entity_id
_entity_poly.type
_entity_poly.pdbx_seq_one_letter_code
_entity_poly.pdbx_strand_id
1 'polypeptide(L)'
;MGKGSDLVEYDSKKVVASPEMCYSCHDGSVVDSRAENVNHFGHKTNVPPPPAMKIPKIFPLDENGKMQCSTCHTAHGVPSRPGTDTSIFMRSPNDKAQMCIQCHPDMSGGKKRGNHPLNLAGKNNKKNIKVSWQGKRQKLTCKICHSAHGSKYEAFLSKNPSRSGFCLSCHPDKYFISKEGERKPFHAVNIKPVKARIPGRLIKMGARLDKNGEIVCRTCHKVHKNKHKKNLLIIENDAKSGLCLTCHIDKQYVKYTKHNLGNTAPGEKNLQGKTVKETGLCSACHLPHKPARKLSGKKDITTRICLSCHSKGNVAAKVNLSGKTHPLKINPFKKRENSITKININREKFSLPLFNKFGVEDINGDMVCITCHAPHGIRAKPNHNMPNKYFLRKKTPIICKECHFEKFSIAGTRHDLKKSSPSAKNILGQTAADSGLCGSCHLIHGSHKGFLWARKTDSRDSKSNRQLCKSCHNKHGIAHKKVNKGFSHPLKRHDINEYRRAGLPFFDQNGKYSAKGDLSCYTCHDPHTPRIRNKIKTVSFLRKNPPLICKSCHTDKFAITNSKHDLSGSGKNSAILCKTCHWVHNANNSFLWAGKLVRGNVCFDCHNKDGVAKKKVLKGASHPVNISVYDKGILTSLPLFDKIGKKSKKGLLKCYTCHNPHKGTSNNFLRLENSPSPLLCDNCHPGKGLIVNTDHDLVFSSPGSKNILNKTPAQSGTCGVCHLVHNSTHKFKLWARNFGDGVNIYEKACNSCHSKNGPAKNKIPQIASHPLGKLIKNIGRNIKGKPGFFPLFSSKTWKPVNTGDIFCPSCHNVHQWSYQASLKGNRINLEGNALNSFLRPPAATQICKDCHGLDSLFRFKYFHKLNIRKIKPG
;
A
#
# COMPACT_ATOMS: atom_id res chain seq x y z
N MET A 1 -45.35 -50.06 86.86
CA MET A 1 -44.58 -51.32 86.83
C MET A 1 -44.00 -51.51 85.43
N GLY A 2 -42.68 -51.52 85.32
CA GLY A 2 -41.92 -51.80 84.10
C GLY A 2 -40.46 -52.02 84.53
N LYS A 3 -39.99 -53.27 84.40
CA LYS A 3 -38.81 -53.83 85.07
C LYS A 3 -37.52 -53.06 84.78
N GLY A 4 -36.76 -52.77 85.83
CA GLY A 4 -35.38 -52.30 85.72
C GLY A 4 -34.49 -53.35 85.04
N SER A 5 -33.55 -52.87 84.22
CA SER A 5 -32.40 -53.66 83.77
C SER A 5 -31.28 -53.46 84.78
N ASP A 6 -30.57 -54.53 85.10
CA ASP A 6 -29.43 -54.49 86.02
C ASP A 6 -28.32 -53.60 85.45
N LEU A 7 -27.76 -52.75 86.30
CA LEU A 7 -26.59 -51.95 85.98
C LEU A 7 -25.39 -52.89 85.80
N VAL A 8 -24.83 -52.90 84.59
CA VAL A 8 -23.63 -53.67 84.25
C VAL A 8 -22.45 -53.20 85.12
N GLU A 9 -21.65 -54.15 85.63
CA GLU A 9 -20.43 -53.87 86.39
C GLU A 9 -19.48 -52.91 85.65
N TYR A 10 -18.89 -51.97 86.40
CA TYR A 10 -17.99 -50.95 85.87
C TYR A 10 -16.71 -51.59 85.33
N ASP A 11 -16.60 -51.76 84.01
CA ASP A 11 -15.39 -52.26 83.37
C ASP A 11 -14.22 -51.28 83.60
N SER A 12 -13.25 -51.72 84.40
CA SER A 12 -12.05 -50.96 84.77
C SER A 12 -11.09 -50.72 83.60
N LYS A 13 -11.28 -51.42 82.46
CA LYS A 13 -10.56 -51.09 81.23
C LYS A 13 -11.13 -49.80 80.65
N LYS A 14 -10.24 -48.83 80.40
CA LYS A 14 -10.58 -47.58 79.69
C LYS A 14 -10.88 -47.85 78.19
N VAL A 15 -11.92 -48.63 77.89
CA VAL A 15 -12.43 -48.87 76.52
C VAL A 15 -13.02 -47.60 75.88
N VAL A 16 -13.27 -46.58 76.70
CA VAL A 16 -13.87 -45.27 76.35
C VAL A 16 -13.08 -44.42 75.34
N ALA A 17 -11.90 -44.88 74.91
CA ALA A 17 -11.00 -44.15 74.01
C ALA A 17 -10.70 -44.87 72.69
N SER A 18 -11.29 -46.05 72.46
CA SER A 18 -11.01 -46.84 71.25
C SER A 18 -11.66 -46.21 70.00
N PRO A 19 -11.08 -46.42 68.79
CA PRO A 19 -11.71 -45.99 67.54
C PRO A 19 -13.15 -46.51 67.38
N GLU A 20 -13.41 -47.75 67.79
CA GLU A 20 -14.71 -48.42 67.70
C GLU A 20 -15.78 -47.68 68.52
N MET A 21 -15.43 -47.27 69.74
CA MET A 21 -16.30 -46.48 70.61
C MET A 21 -16.52 -45.05 70.06
N CYS A 22 -15.53 -44.48 69.39
CA CYS A 22 -15.71 -43.17 68.73
C CYS A 22 -16.61 -43.29 67.49
N TYR A 23 -16.48 -44.38 66.73
CA TYR A 23 -17.28 -44.63 65.52
C TYR A 23 -18.72 -45.02 65.79
N SER A 24 -19.03 -45.59 66.96
CA SER A 24 -20.40 -45.92 67.36
C SER A 24 -21.29 -44.68 67.49
N CYS A 25 -20.75 -43.52 67.87
CA CYS A 25 -21.49 -42.27 67.85
C CYS A 25 -21.52 -41.60 66.46
N HIS A 26 -20.48 -41.82 65.64
CA HIS A 26 -20.38 -41.33 64.25
C HIS A 26 -21.10 -42.22 63.24
N ASP A 27 -22.10 -42.99 63.68
CA ASP A 27 -22.79 -43.99 62.88
C ASP A 27 -24.00 -43.47 62.08
N GLY A 28 -24.29 -42.18 62.20
CA GLY A 28 -25.51 -41.52 61.72
C GLY A 28 -26.31 -40.86 62.84
N SER A 29 -26.07 -41.26 64.10
CA SER A 29 -26.64 -40.66 65.32
C SER A 29 -26.10 -39.25 65.60
N VAL A 30 -24.84 -38.98 65.19
CA VAL A 30 -24.34 -37.64 64.85
C VAL A 30 -23.95 -37.60 63.36
N VAL A 31 -23.31 -36.52 62.88
CA VAL A 31 -22.76 -36.48 61.50
C VAL A 31 -21.87 -37.71 61.24
N ASP A 32 -22.29 -38.59 60.33
CA ASP A 32 -21.49 -39.75 59.91
C ASP A 32 -20.25 -39.25 59.16
N SER A 33 -19.09 -39.51 59.77
CA SER A 33 -17.78 -39.12 59.25
C SER A 33 -16.83 -40.31 59.14
N ARG A 34 -17.34 -41.54 59.24
CA ARG A 34 -16.54 -42.77 59.19
C ARG A 34 -15.82 -42.91 57.85
N ALA A 35 -16.54 -42.70 56.74
CA ALA A 35 -15.98 -42.73 55.40
C ALA A 35 -14.92 -41.63 55.17
N GLU A 36 -15.08 -40.46 55.79
CA GLU A 36 -14.10 -39.36 55.75
C GLU A 36 -12.82 -39.72 56.52
N ASN A 37 -12.90 -40.38 57.66
CA ASN A 37 -11.72 -40.75 58.45
C ASN A 37 -10.95 -41.95 57.87
N VAL A 38 -11.68 -42.96 57.38
CA VAL A 38 -11.08 -44.23 56.88
C VAL A 38 -10.50 -44.08 55.47
N ASN A 39 -11.24 -43.49 54.54
CA ASN A 39 -10.90 -43.54 53.11
C ASN A 39 -10.01 -42.37 52.65
N HIS A 40 -9.62 -41.45 53.54
CA HIS A 40 -8.88 -40.25 53.19
C HIS A 40 -7.59 -40.09 54.00
N PHE A 41 -6.74 -39.14 53.58
CA PHE A 41 -5.50 -38.82 54.27
C PHE A 41 -5.80 -38.04 55.56
N GLY A 42 -5.14 -38.44 56.64
CA GLY A 42 -5.29 -37.82 57.96
C GLY A 42 -4.24 -38.34 58.94
N HIS A 43 -4.18 -37.71 60.12
CA HIS A 43 -3.46 -38.27 61.25
C HIS A 43 -4.04 -39.65 61.54
N LYS A 44 -3.16 -40.66 61.57
CA LYS A 44 -3.55 -42.04 61.81
C LYS A 44 -3.62 -42.29 63.31
N THR A 45 -4.61 -43.07 63.74
CA THR A 45 -4.74 -43.62 65.09
C THR A 45 -4.09 -45.00 65.13
N ASN A 46 -3.86 -45.53 66.34
CA ASN A 46 -3.15 -46.79 66.58
C ASN A 46 -1.72 -46.83 65.99
N VAL A 47 -1.06 -45.66 65.92
CA VAL A 47 0.35 -45.54 65.54
C VAL A 47 1.10 -44.66 66.54
N PRO A 48 2.36 -44.98 66.88
CA PRO A 48 3.17 -44.11 67.74
C PRO A 48 3.50 -42.78 67.02
N PRO A 49 3.61 -41.67 67.76
CA PRO A 49 4.12 -40.42 67.19
C PRO A 49 5.57 -40.60 66.71
N PRO A 50 6.04 -39.80 65.73
CA PRO A 50 7.43 -39.88 65.28
C PRO A 50 8.42 -39.70 66.45
N PRO A 51 9.54 -40.45 66.51
CA PRO A 51 10.46 -40.42 67.66
C PRO A 51 11.01 -39.03 68.02
N ALA A 52 11.11 -38.13 67.04
CA ALA A 52 11.58 -36.76 67.23
C ALA A 52 10.48 -35.78 67.70
N MET A 53 9.23 -36.23 67.87
CA MET A 53 8.09 -35.40 68.23
C MET A 53 7.83 -35.47 69.74
N LYS A 54 7.92 -34.33 70.41
CA LYS A 54 7.55 -34.21 71.82
C LYS A 54 6.05 -33.97 71.93
N ILE A 55 5.31 -34.93 72.48
CA ILE A 55 3.87 -34.82 72.72
C ILE A 55 3.63 -34.21 74.10
N PRO A 56 2.96 -33.04 74.19
CA PRO A 56 2.57 -32.45 75.47
C PRO A 56 1.63 -33.36 76.28
N LYS A 57 1.73 -33.32 77.62
CA LYS A 57 0.92 -34.13 78.54
C LYS A 57 -0.60 -34.01 78.35
N ILE A 58 -1.09 -32.87 77.82
CA ILE A 58 -2.51 -32.64 77.54
C ILE A 58 -3.06 -33.54 76.40
N PHE A 59 -2.19 -34.14 75.59
CA PHE A 59 -2.57 -35.08 74.53
C PHE A 59 -2.12 -36.49 74.90
N PRO A 60 -2.97 -37.28 75.60
CA PRO A 60 -2.57 -38.59 76.11
C PRO A 60 -2.37 -39.59 74.96
N LEU A 61 -1.37 -40.44 75.10
CA LEU A 61 -1.18 -41.64 74.29
C LEU A 61 -1.81 -42.84 75.02
N ASP A 62 -2.07 -43.93 74.31
CA ASP A 62 -2.51 -45.18 74.96
C ASP A 62 -1.36 -45.84 75.76
N GLU A 63 -1.68 -46.94 76.44
CA GLU A 63 -0.74 -47.74 77.24
C GLU A 63 0.46 -48.26 76.43
N ASN A 64 0.32 -48.37 75.11
CA ASN A 64 1.36 -48.80 74.18
C ASN A 64 2.09 -47.60 73.53
N GLY A 65 1.85 -46.37 73.99
CA GLY A 65 2.46 -45.14 73.47
C GLY A 65 1.95 -44.73 72.09
N LYS A 66 0.78 -45.20 71.66
CA LYS A 66 0.19 -44.89 70.35
C LYS A 66 -0.84 -43.76 70.45
N MET A 67 -0.96 -43.00 69.36
CA MET A 67 -1.97 -41.95 69.23
C MET A 67 -3.34 -42.58 68.98
N GLN A 68 -4.36 -42.08 69.69
CA GLN A 68 -5.75 -42.48 69.55
C GLN A 68 -6.64 -41.26 69.23
N CYS A 69 -7.93 -41.49 68.90
CA CYS A 69 -8.89 -40.39 68.73
C CYS A 69 -8.91 -39.49 69.99
N SER A 70 -8.85 -40.14 71.16
CA SER A 70 -8.76 -39.52 72.48
C SER A 70 -7.47 -38.74 72.72
N THR A 71 -6.44 -38.83 71.87
CA THR A 71 -5.23 -37.99 71.98
C THR A 71 -5.55 -36.55 71.65
N CYS A 72 -6.44 -36.30 70.68
CA CYS A 72 -6.84 -34.96 70.25
C CYS A 72 -8.22 -34.55 70.77
N HIS A 73 -9.13 -35.51 70.89
CA HIS A 73 -10.52 -35.31 71.32
C HIS A 73 -10.76 -35.76 72.76
N THR A 74 -11.80 -35.21 73.38
CA THR A 74 -12.26 -35.57 74.73
C THR A 74 -13.77 -35.40 74.83
N ALA A 75 -14.49 -36.50 75.02
CA ALA A 75 -15.94 -36.48 75.24
C ALA A 75 -16.32 -35.83 76.58
N HIS A 76 -15.39 -35.77 77.54
CA HIS A 76 -15.68 -35.41 78.93
C HIS A 76 -14.65 -34.45 79.58
N GLY A 77 -14.06 -33.51 78.83
CA GLY A 77 -13.12 -32.59 79.51
C GLY A 77 -12.53 -31.45 78.72
N VAL A 78 -13.22 -30.32 78.67
CA VAL A 78 -12.81 -28.96 79.11
C VAL A 78 -14.06 -28.07 78.98
N PRO A 79 -14.26 -27.02 79.80
CA PRO A 79 -15.37 -26.10 79.60
C PRO A 79 -15.19 -25.37 78.25
N SER A 80 -15.75 -25.93 77.18
CA SER A 80 -15.97 -25.20 75.94
C SER A 80 -16.88 -24.04 76.30
N ARG A 81 -16.39 -22.80 76.17
CA ARG A 81 -17.19 -21.59 76.37
C ARG A 81 -18.56 -21.76 75.68
N PRO A 82 -19.68 -21.56 76.39
CA PRO A 82 -21.00 -21.55 75.75
C PRO A 82 -21.00 -20.52 74.61
N GLY A 83 -21.44 -20.94 73.42
CA GLY A 83 -21.65 -20.03 72.28
C GLY A 83 -20.52 -19.92 71.25
N THR A 84 -19.65 -20.92 71.09
CA THR A 84 -18.77 -20.98 69.90
C THR A 84 -19.03 -22.21 69.05
N ASP A 85 -19.57 -22.00 67.86
CA ASP A 85 -20.05 -22.96 66.86
C ASP A 85 -18.95 -23.84 66.22
N THR A 86 -17.76 -23.98 66.84
CA THR A 86 -16.53 -24.34 66.08
C THR A 86 -15.61 -25.42 66.64
N SER A 87 -15.98 -26.20 67.66
CA SER A 87 -15.23 -27.43 67.96
C SER A 87 -15.97 -28.39 68.88
N ILE A 88 -16.46 -29.51 68.34
CA ILE A 88 -17.02 -30.61 69.12
C ILE A 88 -15.85 -31.37 69.78
N PHE A 89 -15.84 -31.43 71.12
CA PHE A 89 -14.98 -32.31 71.94
C PHE A 89 -13.45 -32.22 71.71
N MET A 90 -12.85 -31.03 71.63
CA MET A 90 -11.39 -30.86 71.48
C MET A 90 -10.69 -30.62 72.82
N ARG A 91 -9.52 -31.23 73.06
CA ARG A 91 -8.72 -31.05 74.31
C ARG A 91 -8.06 -29.67 74.49
N SER A 92 -7.98 -28.89 73.42
CA SER A 92 -7.40 -27.54 73.44
C SER A 92 -8.15 -26.66 72.44
N PRO A 93 -8.32 -25.35 72.71
CA PRO A 93 -8.78 -24.40 71.71
C PRO A 93 -7.96 -24.54 70.42
N ASN A 94 -8.65 -24.70 69.30
CA ASN A 94 -8.02 -24.95 68.00
C ASN A 94 -8.65 -24.11 66.87
N ASP A 95 -9.35 -23.03 67.20
CA ASP A 95 -9.88 -22.04 66.27
C ASP A 95 -8.76 -21.41 65.41
N LYS A 96 -7.58 -21.20 65.99
CA LYS A 96 -6.40 -20.59 65.35
C LYS A 96 -5.25 -21.59 65.10
N ALA A 97 -5.55 -22.89 65.05
CA ALA A 97 -4.57 -23.96 64.88
C ALA A 97 -3.51 -24.05 66.00
N GLN A 98 -3.84 -23.62 67.23
CA GLN A 98 -2.93 -23.63 68.37
C GLN A 98 -2.46 -25.06 68.69
N MET A 99 -3.38 -26.02 68.63
CA MET A 99 -3.10 -27.44 68.89
C MET A 99 -2.04 -28.00 67.92
N CYS A 100 -2.11 -27.61 66.65
CA CYS A 100 -1.17 -28.08 65.62
C CYS A 100 0.29 -27.70 65.97
N ILE A 101 0.50 -26.51 66.54
CA ILE A 101 1.83 -25.98 66.85
C ILE A 101 2.41 -26.63 68.11
N GLN A 102 1.57 -27.13 69.02
CA GLN A 102 2.04 -27.81 70.23
C GLN A 102 2.78 -29.12 69.90
N CYS A 103 2.34 -29.86 68.88
CA CYS A 103 3.02 -31.07 68.40
C CYS A 103 3.96 -30.81 67.20
N HIS A 104 3.73 -29.74 66.42
CA HIS A 104 4.58 -29.35 65.29
C HIS A 104 5.26 -27.98 65.47
N PRO A 105 6.02 -27.75 66.56
CA PRO A 105 6.59 -26.43 66.87
C PRO A 105 7.57 -25.95 65.78
N ASP A 106 8.30 -26.88 65.16
CA ASP A 106 9.27 -26.60 64.10
C ASP A 106 8.66 -26.21 62.76
N MET A 107 7.34 -26.37 62.59
CA MET A 107 6.64 -25.95 61.38
C MET A 107 6.17 -24.49 61.49
N SER A 108 6.22 -23.92 62.70
CA SER A 108 5.93 -22.52 62.98
C SER A 108 7.21 -21.64 62.84
N GLY A 109 7.05 -20.31 62.78
CA GLY A 109 8.19 -19.37 62.74
C GLY A 109 8.56 -18.78 61.36
N GLY A 110 7.78 -19.10 60.33
CA GLY A 110 7.86 -18.45 59.02
C GLY A 110 9.24 -18.55 58.36
N LYS A 111 9.56 -17.58 57.48
CA LYS A 111 10.73 -17.68 56.58
C LYS A 111 12.07 -17.83 57.31
N LYS A 112 12.20 -17.26 58.53
CA LYS A 112 13.43 -17.35 59.33
C LYS A 112 13.75 -18.79 59.74
N ARG A 113 12.73 -19.61 60.00
CA ARG A 113 12.85 -21.04 60.31
C ARG A 113 12.67 -21.95 59.09
N GLY A 114 12.71 -21.38 57.87
CA GLY A 114 12.54 -22.16 56.64
C GLY A 114 11.11 -22.62 56.37
N ASN A 115 10.10 -21.96 56.97
CA ASN A 115 8.69 -22.29 56.81
C ASN A 115 7.91 -21.18 56.09
N HIS A 116 6.80 -21.54 55.46
CA HIS A 116 5.85 -20.55 54.94
C HIS A 116 5.35 -19.65 56.09
N PRO A 117 5.31 -18.32 55.91
CA PRO A 117 4.77 -17.43 56.93
C PRO A 117 3.34 -17.83 57.33
N LEU A 118 3.09 -17.85 58.64
CA LEU A 118 1.78 -17.95 59.27
C LEU A 118 1.52 -16.67 60.07
N ASN A 119 0.28 -16.43 60.50
CA ASN A 119 -0.11 -15.31 61.35
C ASN A 119 0.13 -13.89 60.79
N LEU A 120 0.23 -13.75 59.47
CA LEU A 120 0.26 -12.44 58.83
C LEU A 120 -1.16 -11.83 58.86
N ALA A 121 -1.35 -10.72 59.57
CA ALA A 121 -2.51 -9.86 59.38
C ALA A 121 -2.50 -9.39 57.92
N GLY A 122 -3.47 -9.83 57.12
CA GLY A 122 -3.47 -9.59 55.68
C GLY A 122 -3.42 -8.09 55.36
N LYS A 123 -2.30 -7.60 54.83
CA LYS A 123 -2.21 -6.32 54.08
C LYS A 123 -2.68 -6.47 52.62
N ASN A 124 -3.42 -7.52 52.27
CA ASN A 124 -3.97 -7.67 50.92
C ASN A 124 -5.42 -7.19 50.87
N ASN A 125 -5.56 -5.87 50.73
CA ASN A 125 -6.66 -5.29 49.96
C ASN A 125 -6.66 -5.91 48.56
N LYS A 126 -7.51 -6.91 48.32
CA LYS A 126 -8.27 -7.10 47.07
C LYS A 126 -9.17 -8.34 47.13
N LYS A 127 -10.47 -8.07 47.07
CA LYS A 127 -11.59 -8.93 46.69
C LYS A 127 -11.16 -10.02 45.69
N ASN A 128 -11.28 -11.30 46.06
CA ASN A 128 -11.50 -12.48 45.16
C ASN A 128 -11.06 -13.84 45.77
N ILE A 129 -11.09 -14.01 47.09
CA ILE A 129 -11.11 -15.36 47.66
C ILE A 129 -12.53 -15.62 48.16
N LYS A 130 -13.41 -16.19 47.32
CA LYS A 130 -14.63 -16.86 47.78
C LYS A 130 -14.22 -18.23 48.34
N VAL A 131 -13.63 -18.22 49.52
CA VAL A 131 -13.92 -19.30 50.48
C VAL A 131 -15.03 -18.70 51.36
N SER A 132 -15.97 -19.50 51.84
CA SER A 132 -16.94 -19.03 52.83
C SER A 132 -16.14 -18.49 54.03
N TRP A 133 -16.02 -17.16 54.11
CA TRP A 133 -15.25 -16.46 55.15
C TRP A 133 -16.25 -15.65 55.98
N GLN A 134 -16.89 -16.29 56.95
CA GLN A 134 -17.61 -15.59 58.00
C GLN A 134 -16.60 -15.11 59.07
N GLY A 135 -16.50 -13.79 59.28
CA GLY A 135 -15.84 -13.19 60.45
C GLY A 135 -14.60 -12.30 60.19
N LYS A 136 -14.51 -11.21 60.97
CA LYS A 136 -13.50 -10.13 60.93
C LYS A 136 -12.05 -10.65 61.07
N ARG A 137 -11.15 -10.18 60.17
CA ARG A 137 -9.66 -10.28 60.18
C ARG A 137 -9.06 -11.57 60.81
N GLN A 138 -9.23 -12.71 60.14
CA GLN A 138 -8.53 -13.94 60.54
C GLN A 138 -7.10 -14.04 60.00
N LYS A 139 -6.22 -14.59 60.83
CA LYS A 139 -4.79 -14.85 60.57
C LYS A 139 -4.62 -16.11 59.69
N LEU A 140 -3.57 -16.18 58.87
CA LEU A 140 -3.24 -17.40 58.11
C LEU A 140 -2.74 -18.51 59.05
N THR A 141 -3.50 -19.60 59.22
CA THR A 141 -3.22 -20.73 60.13
C THR A 141 -3.00 -22.05 59.39
N CYS A 142 -2.52 -23.09 60.08
CA CYS A 142 -2.27 -24.41 59.52
C CYS A 142 -3.53 -25.05 58.91
N LYS A 143 -4.70 -24.81 59.52
CA LYS A 143 -6.02 -25.35 59.12
C LYS A 143 -6.50 -24.90 57.74
N ILE A 144 -5.92 -23.81 57.19
CA ILE A 144 -6.22 -23.37 55.83
C ILE A 144 -5.53 -24.29 54.81
N CYS A 145 -4.33 -24.76 55.14
CA CYS A 145 -3.50 -25.58 54.28
C CYS A 145 -3.74 -27.07 54.50
N HIS A 146 -3.96 -27.47 55.75
CA HIS A 146 -4.04 -28.86 56.17
C HIS A 146 -5.36 -29.17 56.85
N SER A 147 -5.89 -30.36 56.60
CA SER A 147 -6.98 -30.96 57.36
C SER A 147 -6.41 -32.02 58.30
N ALA A 148 -6.86 -32.10 59.55
CA ALA A 148 -6.32 -33.10 60.48
C ALA A 148 -6.66 -34.54 60.06
N HIS A 149 -7.84 -34.73 59.46
CA HIS A 149 -8.39 -35.96 58.86
C HIS A 149 -9.31 -35.57 57.68
N GLY A 150 -9.73 -36.54 56.85
CA GLY A 150 -10.65 -36.27 55.72
C GLY A 150 -10.02 -35.63 54.47
N SER A 151 -8.68 -35.53 54.39
CA SER A 151 -8.05 -34.90 53.22
C SER A 151 -8.04 -35.84 52.02
N LYS A 152 -8.54 -35.38 50.87
CA LYS A 152 -8.44 -36.08 49.58
C LYS A 152 -7.03 -36.10 48.99
N TYR A 153 -6.05 -35.46 49.64
CA TYR A 153 -4.73 -35.23 49.08
C TYR A 153 -3.62 -35.59 50.07
N GLU A 154 -2.53 -36.15 49.55
CA GLU A 154 -1.32 -36.47 50.34
C GLU A 154 -0.83 -35.26 51.17
N ALA A 155 -0.11 -35.55 52.26
CA ALA A 155 0.36 -34.56 53.24
C ALA A 155 -0.78 -33.72 53.86
N PHE A 156 -1.98 -34.30 53.89
CA PHE A 156 -3.18 -33.78 54.54
C PHE A 156 -3.65 -32.44 53.99
N LEU A 157 -3.41 -32.16 52.70
CA LEU A 157 -3.71 -30.86 52.12
C LEU A 157 -5.23 -30.67 51.95
N SER A 158 -5.75 -29.49 52.30
CA SER A 158 -7.19 -29.20 52.16
C SER A 158 -7.64 -29.02 50.71
N LYS A 159 -6.69 -28.82 49.78
CA LYS A 159 -6.94 -28.58 48.36
C LYS A 159 -5.92 -29.28 47.48
N ASN A 160 -6.30 -29.51 46.22
CA ASN A 160 -5.47 -30.19 45.24
C ASN A 160 -4.12 -29.46 45.03
N PRO A 161 -2.98 -30.11 45.32
CA PRO A 161 -1.66 -29.54 45.10
C PRO A 161 -1.20 -29.59 43.64
N SER A 162 -1.86 -30.40 42.80
CA SER A 162 -1.49 -30.60 41.41
C SER A 162 -1.56 -29.28 40.65
N ARG A 163 -0.67 -29.10 39.67
CA ARG A 163 -0.55 -27.91 38.83
C ARG A 163 -0.55 -26.61 39.63
N SER A 164 0.15 -26.61 40.76
CA SER A 164 0.24 -25.45 41.67
C SER A 164 -1.12 -24.89 42.11
N GLY A 165 -2.21 -25.65 41.97
CA GLY A 165 -3.59 -25.16 42.11
C GLY A 165 -3.82 -24.58 43.50
N PHE A 166 -3.30 -25.26 44.52
CA PHE A 166 -3.33 -24.75 45.88
C PHE A 166 -2.59 -23.41 46.02
N CYS A 167 -1.33 -23.33 45.61
CA CYS A 167 -0.55 -22.09 45.71
C CYS A 167 -1.23 -20.91 45.00
N LEU A 168 -1.79 -21.15 43.80
CA LEU A 168 -2.45 -20.14 42.99
C LEU A 168 -3.80 -19.68 43.55
N SER A 169 -4.46 -20.49 44.38
CA SER A 169 -5.69 -20.12 45.09
C SER A 169 -5.48 -18.94 46.06
N CYS A 170 -4.28 -18.82 46.62
CA CYS A 170 -3.88 -17.71 47.50
C CYS A 170 -2.95 -16.70 46.82
N HIS A 171 -2.22 -17.11 45.77
CA HIS A 171 -1.31 -16.26 44.98
C HIS A 171 -1.76 -16.11 43.52
N PRO A 172 -3.00 -15.66 43.24
CA PRO A 172 -3.53 -15.61 41.88
C PRO A 172 -2.78 -14.63 40.97
N ASP A 173 -2.11 -13.62 41.56
CA ASP A 173 -1.28 -12.67 40.83
C ASP A 173 -0.04 -13.32 40.18
N LYS A 174 0.39 -14.48 40.71
CA LYS A 174 1.51 -15.28 40.19
C LYS A 174 1.16 -16.18 39.02
N TYR A 175 -0.12 -16.29 38.68
CA TYR A 175 -0.51 -16.98 37.45
C TYR A 175 -0.03 -16.17 36.24
N PHE A 176 0.72 -16.83 35.35
CA PHE A 176 1.43 -16.18 34.25
C PHE A 176 0.54 -15.82 33.05
N ILE A 177 -0.72 -16.26 33.04
CA ILE A 177 -1.75 -15.81 32.10
C ILE A 177 -2.67 -14.82 32.83
N SER A 178 -2.98 -13.68 32.20
CA SER A 178 -3.93 -12.71 32.72
C SER A 178 -5.38 -13.20 32.57
N LYS A 179 -6.34 -12.50 33.18
CA LYS A 179 -7.76 -12.84 33.02
C LYS A 179 -8.22 -12.71 31.56
N GLU A 180 -7.59 -11.81 30.83
CA GLU A 180 -7.83 -11.52 29.41
C GLU A 180 -7.09 -12.51 28.48
N GLY A 181 -6.41 -13.53 29.03
CA GLY A 181 -5.71 -14.55 28.26
C GLY A 181 -4.32 -14.13 27.75
N GLU A 182 -3.75 -13.03 28.25
CA GLU A 182 -2.42 -12.58 27.84
C GLU A 182 -1.30 -13.21 28.70
N ARG A 183 -0.19 -13.60 28.06
CA ARG A 183 1.00 -14.02 28.80
C ARG A 183 1.66 -12.82 29.47
N LYS A 184 1.86 -12.91 30.78
CA LYS A 184 2.67 -11.97 31.56
C LYS A 184 4.17 -12.26 31.36
N PRO A 185 5.05 -11.23 31.34
CA PRO A 185 6.47 -11.35 31.00
C PRO A 185 7.32 -11.85 32.18
N PHE A 186 6.93 -12.96 32.79
CA PHE A 186 7.67 -13.63 33.84
C PHE A 186 7.60 -15.15 33.69
N HIS A 187 8.26 -15.89 34.58
CA HIS A 187 8.43 -17.33 34.43
C HIS A 187 7.08 -18.06 34.43
N ALA A 188 6.92 -19.00 33.48
CA ALA A 188 5.71 -19.81 33.40
C ALA A 188 5.80 -21.02 34.33
N VAL A 189 4.68 -21.41 34.94
CA VAL A 189 4.53 -22.58 35.81
C VAL A 189 3.37 -23.43 35.30
N ASN A 190 3.28 -24.68 35.73
CA ASN A 190 2.33 -25.70 35.25
C ASN A 190 2.49 -26.00 33.75
N ILE A 191 3.75 -26.01 33.31
CA ILE A 191 4.14 -26.31 31.94
C ILE A 191 5.26 -27.35 31.94
N LYS A 192 5.26 -28.25 30.96
CA LYS A 192 6.34 -29.19 30.72
C LYS A 192 7.53 -28.46 30.08
N PRO A 193 8.75 -28.54 30.64
CA PRO A 193 9.92 -27.91 30.04
C PRO A 193 10.32 -28.66 28.76
N VAL A 194 10.37 -27.94 27.63
CA VAL A 194 10.76 -28.53 26.32
C VAL A 194 12.22 -28.23 25.97
N LYS A 195 12.71 -27.03 26.30
CA LYS A 195 14.06 -26.54 25.94
C LYS A 195 15.00 -26.35 27.14
N ALA A 196 14.50 -26.58 28.35
CA ALA A 196 15.24 -26.44 29.60
C ALA A 196 15.37 -27.81 30.25
N ARG A 197 16.51 -28.08 30.89
CA ARG A 197 16.75 -29.33 31.62
C ARG A 197 16.61 -29.04 33.11
N ILE A 198 15.83 -29.85 33.82
CA ILE A 198 15.80 -29.82 35.29
C ILE A 198 16.86 -30.82 35.78
N PRO A 199 17.94 -30.37 36.42
CA PRO A 199 18.98 -31.28 36.90
C PRO A 199 18.45 -32.21 38.00
N GLY A 200 18.81 -33.49 37.96
CA GLY A 200 18.39 -34.48 38.99
C GLY A 200 18.80 -34.09 40.41
N ARG A 201 19.90 -33.33 40.58
CA ARG A 201 20.31 -32.75 41.86
C ARG A 201 19.23 -31.88 42.51
N LEU A 202 18.40 -31.18 41.71
CA LEU A 202 17.33 -30.36 42.27
C LEU A 202 16.25 -31.21 42.92
N ILE A 203 15.92 -32.36 42.33
CA ILE A 203 14.96 -33.32 42.88
C ILE A 203 15.50 -33.87 44.21
N LYS A 204 16.79 -34.23 44.26
CA LYS A 204 17.47 -34.65 45.50
C LYS A 204 17.44 -33.56 46.59
N MET A 205 17.48 -32.28 46.20
CA MET A 205 17.36 -31.14 47.12
C MET A 205 15.90 -30.82 47.53
N GLY A 206 14.92 -31.63 47.09
CA GLY A 206 13.52 -31.50 47.46
C GLY A 206 12.65 -30.74 46.47
N ALA A 207 13.13 -30.48 45.25
CA ALA A 207 12.28 -29.98 44.18
C ALA A 207 11.24 -31.04 43.79
N ARG A 208 9.98 -30.63 43.66
CA ARG A 208 8.88 -31.50 43.22
C ARG A 208 8.39 -31.05 41.86
N LEU A 209 8.21 -32.00 40.94
CA LEU A 209 7.48 -31.82 39.69
C LEU A 209 6.05 -32.30 39.87
N ASP A 210 5.17 -31.92 38.94
CA ASP A 210 3.85 -32.55 38.86
C ASP A 210 3.91 -33.93 38.18
N LYS A 211 2.81 -34.68 38.22
CA LYS A 211 2.69 -36.06 37.67
C LYS A 211 3.22 -36.20 36.24
N ASN A 212 3.03 -35.18 35.40
CA ASN A 212 3.45 -35.19 33.98
C ASN A 212 4.84 -34.57 33.72
N GLY A 213 5.63 -34.33 34.76
CA GLY A 213 6.93 -33.66 34.68
C GLY A 213 6.85 -32.14 34.49
N GLU A 214 5.72 -31.53 34.84
CA GLU A 214 5.54 -30.08 34.77
C GLU A 214 6.31 -29.36 35.88
N ILE A 215 6.85 -28.17 35.57
CA ILE A 215 7.42 -27.27 36.58
C ILE A 215 6.28 -26.61 37.37
N VAL A 216 6.28 -26.79 38.68
CA VAL A 216 5.30 -26.21 39.62
C VAL A 216 6.00 -25.29 40.62
N CYS A 217 5.24 -24.57 41.46
CA CYS A 217 5.83 -23.71 42.50
C CYS A 217 6.83 -24.48 43.38
N ARG A 218 6.52 -25.74 43.69
CA ARG A 218 7.38 -26.63 44.51
C ARG A 218 8.63 -27.16 43.80
N THR A 219 8.80 -26.86 42.51
CA THR A 219 10.05 -27.14 41.80
C THR A 219 11.17 -26.20 42.24
N CYS A 220 10.82 -24.96 42.58
CA CYS A 220 11.78 -23.95 43.06
C CYS A 220 11.65 -23.67 44.56
N HIS A 221 10.44 -23.84 45.12
CA HIS A 221 10.13 -23.53 46.51
C HIS A 221 9.94 -24.76 47.38
N LYS A 222 10.48 -24.73 48.59
CA LYS A 222 10.21 -25.71 49.64
C LYS A 222 9.48 -25.02 50.79
N VAL A 223 8.23 -25.43 51.02
CA VAL A 223 7.27 -24.73 51.90
C VAL A 223 7.61 -24.88 53.38
N HIS A 224 8.15 -26.03 53.78
CA HIS A 224 8.51 -26.33 55.17
C HIS A 224 9.94 -26.83 55.28
N LYS A 225 10.57 -26.55 56.42
CA LYS A 225 11.94 -27.00 56.73
C LYS A 225 12.92 -26.75 55.58
N ASN A 226 12.80 -25.59 54.94
CA ASN A 226 13.76 -25.18 53.92
C ASN A 226 15.04 -24.69 54.61
N LYS A 227 16.05 -25.57 54.58
CA LYS A 227 17.40 -25.31 55.12
C LYS A 227 18.32 -24.61 54.12
N HIS A 228 17.89 -24.43 52.87
CA HIS A 228 18.77 -24.05 51.78
C HIS A 228 19.00 -22.54 51.73
N LYS A 229 17.96 -21.69 51.58
CA LYS A 229 18.17 -20.25 51.30
C LYS A 229 16.99 -19.34 51.69
N LYS A 230 17.23 -18.02 51.62
CA LYS A 230 16.23 -16.94 51.83
C LYS A 230 15.00 -17.12 50.93
N ASN A 231 13.83 -16.73 51.43
CA ASN A 231 12.54 -16.80 50.71
C ASN A 231 12.08 -18.19 50.25
N LEU A 232 12.47 -19.24 50.99
CA LEU A 232 12.01 -20.61 50.73
C LEU A 232 12.42 -21.14 49.36
N LEU A 233 13.51 -20.65 48.78
CA LEU A 233 14.06 -21.15 47.53
C LEU A 233 14.99 -22.35 47.77
N ILE A 234 14.94 -23.33 46.87
CA ILE A 234 15.84 -24.49 46.86
C ILE A 234 17.12 -24.15 46.08
N ILE A 235 17.05 -23.15 45.20
CA ILE A 235 18.14 -22.72 44.30
C ILE A 235 18.61 -21.31 44.69
N GLU A 236 19.91 -21.09 44.58
CA GLU A 236 20.53 -19.79 44.86
C GLU A 236 20.19 -18.76 43.78
N ASN A 237 19.79 -17.56 44.21
CA ASN A 237 19.60 -16.40 43.34
C ASN A 237 20.72 -15.39 43.64
N ASP A 238 21.76 -15.40 42.82
CA ASP A 238 23.00 -14.66 43.02
C ASP A 238 23.40 -13.81 41.80
N ALA A 239 24.51 -13.09 41.93
CA ALA A 239 25.11 -12.31 40.86
C ALA A 239 25.52 -13.16 39.64
N LYS A 240 25.76 -14.46 39.83
CA LYS A 240 26.10 -15.40 38.74
C LYS A 240 24.86 -15.94 38.01
N SER A 241 23.65 -15.52 38.39
CA SER A 241 22.38 -16.01 37.83
C SER A 241 22.18 -17.52 38.01
N GLY A 242 22.65 -18.08 39.13
CA GLY A 242 22.53 -19.51 39.47
C GLY A 242 21.09 -20.03 39.36
N LEU A 243 20.10 -19.23 39.78
CA LEU A 243 18.68 -19.57 39.71
C LEU A 243 18.24 -19.90 38.28
N CYS A 244 18.64 -19.06 37.32
CA CYS A 244 18.22 -19.19 35.93
C CYS A 244 19.09 -20.21 35.19
N LEU A 245 20.42 -20.10 35.33
CA LEU A 245 21.38 -20.89 34.58
C LEU A 245 21.44 -22.36 35.02
N THR A 246 20.90 -22.71 36.19
CA THR A 246 20.73 -24.12 36.58
C THR A 246 19.86 -24.90 35.60
N CYS A 247 18.82 -24.26 35.04
CA CYS A 247 17.91 -24.90 34.07
C CYS A 247 18.13 -24.41 32.63
N HIS A 248 18.67 -23.19 32.46
CA HIS A 248 18.85 -22.49 31.18
C HIS A 248 20.33 -22.26 30.84
N ILE A 249 21.14 -23.31 30.94
CA ILE A 249 22.59 -23.26 30.65
C ILE A 249 22.86 -22.68 29.25
N ASP A 250 22.01 -22.99 28.27
CA ASP A 250 22.15 -22.53 26.89
C ASP A 250 21.97 -21.00 26.70
N LYS A 251 21.57 -20.27 27.74
CA LYS A 251 21.35 -18.82 27.71
C LYS A 251 22.51 -17.99 28.27
N GLN A 252 23.57 -18.65 28.78
CA GLN A 252 24.72 -17.99 29.40
C GLN A 252 25.45 -17.00 28.47
N TYR A 253 25.31 -17.17 27.15
CA TYR A 253 25.99 -16.34 26.15
C TYR A 253 25.65 -14.84 26.23
N VAL A 254 24.53 -14.45 26.85
CA VAL A 254 24.20 -13.04 27.14
C VAL A 254 25.37 -12.31 27.82
N LYS A 255 26.15 -13.01 28.65
CA LYS A 255 27.32 -12.46 29.36
C LYS A 255 28.31 -11.75 28.43
N TYR A 256 28.47 -12.25 27.20
CA TYR A 256 29.44 -11.77 26.20
C TYR A 256 28.85 -10.73 25.24
N THR A 257 27.65 -10.23 25.54
CA THR A 257 26.91 -9.32 24.65
C THR A 257 26.80 -7.92 25.26
N LYS A 258 26.48 -6.91 24.44
CA LYS A 258 26.09 -5.57 24.93
C LYS A 258 24.82 -5.55 25.79
N HIS A 259 24.08 -6.66 25.85
CA HIS A 259 22.92 -6.82 26.72
C HIS A 259 23.30 -7.31 28.13
N ASN A 260 24.59 -7.50 28.42
CA ASN A 260 25.06 -7.59 29.80
C ASN A 260 25.03 -6.20 30.45
N LEU A 261 23.90 -5.85 31.07
CA LEU A 261 23.71 -4.56 31.75
C LEU A 261 24.68 -4.38 32.92
N GLY A 262 25.27 -5.45 33.47
CA GLY A 262 26.35 -5.33 34.44
C GLY A 262 27.58 -4.59 33.89
N ASN A 263 27.76 -4.59 32.57
CA ASN A 263 28.84 -3.90 31.89
C ASN A 263 28.35 -2.61 31.22
N THR A 264 27.17 -2.64 30.57
CA THR A 264 26.70 -1.51 29.75
C THR A 264 25.86 -0.49 30.49
N ALA A 265 25.26 -0.86 31.63
CA ALA A 265 24.51 0.06 32.50
C ALA A 265 24.47 -0.48 33.96
N PRO A 266 25.61 -0.50 34.69
CA PRO A 266 25.72 -1.22 35.96
C PRO A 266 24.75 -0.74 37.06
N GLY A 267 24.45 0.57 37.08
CA GLY A 267 23.52 1.19 38.03
C GLY A 267 22.04 1.01 37.67
N GLU A 268 21.72 0.43 36.51
CA GLU A 268 20.35 0.27 36.06
C GLU A 268 19.60 -0.75 36.92
N LYS A 269 18.50 -0.32 37.54
CA LYS A 269 17.65 -1.15 38.38
C LYS A 269 16.50 -1.77 37.58
N ASN A 270 16.12 -2.99 37.94
CA ASN A 270 14.87 -3.60 37.47
C ASN A 270 13.67 -3.11 38.32
N LEU A 271 12.45 -3.57 38.01
CA LEU A 271 11.24 -3.27 38.79
C LEU A 271 11.19 -3.88 40.20
N GLN A 272 12.25 -4.56 40.65
CA GLN A 272 12.46 -4.91 42.07
C GLN A 272 13.39 -3.91 42.78
N GLY A 273 13.84 -2.87 42.09
CA GLY A 273 14.82 -1.93 42.63
C GLY A 273 16.22 -2.53 42.73
N LYS A 274 16.49 -3.64 42.01
CA LYS A 274 17.74 -4.40 42.09
C LYS A 274 18.56 -4.27 40.82
N THR A 275 19.87 -4.19 40.97
CA THR A 275 20.86 -4.16 39.89
C THR A 275 21.28 -5.58 39.47
N VAL A 276 22.02 -5.68 38.36
CA VAL A 276 22.65 -6.94 37.92
C VAL A 276 23.62 -7.48 38.98
N LYS A 277 24.36 -6.62 39.68
CA LYS A 277 25.29 -7.05 40.74
C LYS A 277 24.59 -7.76 41.89
N GLU A 278 23.34 -7.38 42.20
CA GLU A 278 22.59 -7.95 43.31
C GLU A 278 21.80 -9.22 42.95
N THR A 279 21.35 -9.34 41.70
CA THR A 279 20.37 -10.38 41.30
C THR A 279 20.75 -11.14 40.02
N GLY A 280 21.91 -10.86 39.46
CA GLY A 280 22.44 -11.50 38.27
C GLY A 280 21.93 -10.92 36.95
N LEU A 281 22.62 -11.26 35.86
CA LEU A 281 22.41 -10.71 34.52
C LEU A 281 21.00 -10.98 33.96
N CYS A 282 20.40 -12.13 34.26
CA CYS A 282 19.07 -12.49 33.76
C CYS A 282 17.96 -11.58 34.34
N SER A 283 18.12 -11.18 35.61
CA SER A 283 17.14 -10.40 36.40
C SER A 283 16.93 -8.97 35.90
N ALA A 284 17.82 -8.47 35.04
CA ALA A 284 17.67 -7.17 34.40
C ALA A 284 16.57 -7.15 33.31
N CYS A 285 16.27 -8.31 32.72
CA CYS A 285 15.33 -8.46 31.61
C CYS A 285 14.12 -9.30 31.97
N HIS A 286 14.30 -10.34 32.79
CA HIS A 286 13.24 -11.27 33.19
C HIS A 286 13.29 -11.54 34.69
N LEU A 287 12.13 -11.54 35.33
CA LEU A 287 11.99 -11.92 36.73
C LEU A 287 11.00 -13.08 36.86
N PRO A 288 11.08 -13.92 37.91
CA PRO A 288 10.20 -15.09 38.03
C PRO A 288 8.74 -14.75 38.33
N HIS A 289 8.47 -13.69 39.09
CA HIS A 289 7.15 -13.43 39.69
C HIS A 289 6.49 -12.11 39.26
N LYS A 290 7.17 -11.28 38.46
CA LYS A 290 6.66 -10.01 37.92
C LYS A 290 7.51 -9.56 36.73
N PRO A 291 7.09 -8.57 35.93
CA PRO A 291 7.93 -8.01 34.88
C PRO A 291 9.23 -7.41 35.47
N ALA A 292 10.36 -7.58 34.79
CA ALA A 292 11.61 -6.89 35.17
C ALA A 292 11.63 -5.43 34.71
N ARG A 293 10.86 -5.11 33.66
CA ARG A 293 10.76 -3.79 33.02
C ARG A 293 9.30 -3.39 32.81
N LYS A 294 9.05 -2.09 32.78
CA LYS A 294 7.72 -1.55 32.46
C LYS A 294 7.47 -1.73 30.96
N LEU A 295 6.47 -2.55 30.61
CA LEU A 295 6.10 -2.79 29.22
C LEU A 295 4.99 -1.81 28.80
N SER A 296 5.20 -1.07 27.71
CA SER A 296 4.21 -0.14 27.15
C SER A 296 3.80 -0.54 25.72
N GLY A 297 2.62 -0.07 25.29
CA GLY A 297 2.10 -0.25 23.92
C GLY A 297 1.39 -1.59 23.66
N LYS A 298 0.74 -1.68 22.49
CA LYS A 298 -0.10 -2.83 22.04
C LYS A 298 0.65 -3.85 21.16
N LYS A 299 1.99 -3.85 21.16
CA LYS A 299 2.81 -4.78 20.35
C LYS A 299 2.88 -6.18 20.98
N ASP A 300 3.42 -7.16 20.26
CA ASP A 300 3.67 -8.48 20.85
C ASP A 300 4.62 -8.39 22.06
N ILE A 301 4.53 -9.37 22.96
CA ILE A 301 5.25 -9.36 24.23
C ILE A 301 6.76 -9.23 24.06
N THR A 302 7.33 -9.92 23.07
CA THR A 302 8.76 -9.90 22.82
C THR A 302 9.22 -8.53 22.36
N THR A 303 8.48 -7.92 21.43
CA THR A 303 8.77 -6.55 20.96
C THR A 303 8.62 -5.54 22.09
N ARG A 304 7.61 -5.66 22.96
CA ARG A 304 7.44 -4.78 24.13
C ARG A 304 8.63 -4.85 25.08
N ILE A 305 9.22 -6.03 25.28
CA ILE A 305 10.40 -6.22 26.13
C ILE A 305 11.60 -5.47 25.53
N CYS A 306 11.90 -5.63 24.24
CA CYS A 306 12.98 -4.90 23.58
C CYS A 306 12.78 -3.38 23.68
N LEU A 307 11.55 -2.91 23.42
CA LEU A 307 11.21 -1.49 23.45
C LEU A 307 11.22 -0.88 24.86
N SER A 308 11.11 -1.69 25.92
CA SER A 308 11.23 -1.19 27.30
C SER A 308 12.61 -0.60 27.61
N CYS A 309 13.65 -0.97 26.86
CA CYS A 309 15.00 -0.41 26.99
C CYS A 309 15.39 0.47 25.80
N HIS A 310 14.94 0.14 24.58
CA HIS A 310 15.36 0.81 23.36
C HIS A 310 14.47 1.96 22.88
N SER A 311 13.35 2.22 23.56
CA SER A 311 12.52 3.40 23.26
C SER A 311 13.15 4.67 23.82
N LYS A 312 12.80 5.83 23.24
CA LYS A 312 13.23 7.15 23.69
C LYS A 312 13.02 7.30 25.20
N GLY A 313 14.03 7.81 25.91
CA GLY A 313 14.02 8.03 27.35
C GLY A 313 14.41 6.82 28.22
N ASN A 314 14.70 5.65 27.64
CA ASN A 314 15.15 4.47 28.39
C ASN A 314 16.67 4.23 28.23
N VAL A 315 17.19 3.31 29.04
CA VAL A 315 18.63 2.99 29.19
C VAL A 315 19.38 2.73 27.87
N ALA A 316 18.72 2.21 26.84
CA ALA A 316 19.32 1.88 25.54
C ALA A 316 18.76 2.74 24.38
N ALA A 317 18.22 3.93 24.67
CA ALA A 317 17.64 4.84 23.68
C ALA A 317 18.62 5.26 22.57
N LYS A 318 19.93 5.33 22.87
CA LYS A 318 20.99 5.71 21.91
C LYS A 318 21.10 4.77 20.70
N VAL A 319 20.69 3.51 20.85
CA VAL A 319 20.70 2.52 19.75
C VAL A 319 19.60 2.82 18.71
N ASN A 320 18.71 3.77 19.00
CA ASN A 320 17.69 4.32 18.10
C ASN A 320 16.95 3.27 17.25
N LEU A 321 16.13 2.46 17.90
CA LEU A 321 15.14 1.62 17.21
C LEU A 321 13.89 2.43 16.78
N SER A 322 13.92 3.76 16.91
CA SER A 322 12.80 4.64 16.58
C SER A 322 12.78 4.97 15.07
N GLY A 323 11.60 5.31 14.54
CA GLY A 323 11.34 5.44 13.10
C GLY A 323 10.47 4.31 12.55
N LYS A 324 10.39 4.17 11.22
CA LYS A 324 9.69 3.06 10.57
C LYS A 324 10.61 1.83 10.61
N THR A 325 10.19 0.79 11.30
CA THR A 325 10.91 -0.49 11.33
C THR A 325 10.36 -1.45 10.30
N HIS A 326 11.11 -2.50 9.98
CA HIS A 326 10.56 -3.61 9.22
C HIS A 326 9.26 -4.11 9.90
N PRO A 327 8.22 -4.45 9.13
CA PRO A 327 6.98 -4.95 9.69
C PRO A 327 7.18 -6.17 10.61
N LEU A 328 6.48 -6.19 11.75
CA LEU A 328 6.45 -7.26 12.76
C LEU A 328 5.01 -7.73 12.96
N LYS A 329 4.81 -8.84 13.67
CA LYS A 329 3.51 -9.52 13.85
C LYS A 329 2.92 -9.92 12.49
N ILE A 330 3.76 -10.55 11.69
CA ILE A 330 3.44 -10.99 10.33
C ILE A 330 3.83 -12.45 10.17
N ASN A 331 2.86 -13.30 9.90
CA ASN A 331 3.12 -14.64 9.39
C ASN A 331 3.63 -14.56 7.93
N PRO A 332 4.84 -15.09 7.66
CA PRO A 332 5.47 -15.02 6.33
C PRO A 332 4.79 -15.92 5.28
N PHE A 333 4.02 -16.93 5.68
CA PHE A 333 3.37 -17.90 4.80
C PHE A 333 1.94 -17.50 4.40
N LYS A 334 1.32 -16.55 5.10
CA LYS A 334 -0.06 -16.11 4.81
C LYS A 334 -0.10 -15.33 3.49
N LYS A 335 -0.84 -15.84 2.50
CA LYS A 335 -1.10 -15.14 1.23
C LYS A 335 -1.78 -13.79 1.50
N ARG A 336 -1.34 -12.74 0.80
CA ARG A 336 -1.90 -11.38 0.91
C ARG A 336 -2.34 -10.92 -0.46
N GLU A 337 -3.65 -10.75 -0.65
CA GLU A 337 -4.30 -10.44 -1.92
C GLU A 337 -3.87 -9.08 -2.53
N ASN A 338 -3.26 -8.19 -1.74
CA ASN A 338 -2.94 -6.82 -2.14
C ASN A 338 -1.44 -6.43 -2.04
N SER A 339 -0.51 -7.41 -1.95
CA SER A 339 0.93 -7.10 -1.85
C SER A 339 1.68 -7.45 -3.14
N ILE A 340 2.20 -6.43 -3.84
CA ILE A 340 3.11 -6.59 -4.99
C ILE A 340 4.39 -7.33 -4.58
N THR A 341 4.73 -7.30 -3.28
CA THR A 341 5.72 -8.24 -2.74
C THR A 341 5.08 -9.62 -2.67
N LYS A 342 5.12 -10.35 -3.78
CA LYS A 342 5.04 -11.82 -3.74
C LYS A 342 6.17 -12.27 -2.83
N ILE A 343 5.83 -12.57 -1.60
CA ILE A 343 6.70 -13.25 -0.66
C ILE A 343 6.40 -14.72 -0.92
N ASN A 344 7.04 -15.27 -1.96
CA ASN A 344 6.93 -16.69 -2.26
C ASN A 344 7.99 -17.41 -1.42
N ILE A 345 7.59 -17.83 -0.23
CA ILE A 345 8.47 -18.54 0.70
C ILE A 345 8.16 -20.01 0.60
N ASN A 346 9.18 -20.80 0.25
CA ASN A 346 9.12 -22.24 0.43
C ASN A 346 9.18 -22.54 1.93
N ARG A 347 8.11 -23.15 2.44
CA ARG A 347 7.92 -23.44 3.87
C ARG A 347 8.94 -24.42 4.43
N GLU A 348 9.36 -25.39 3.62
CA GLU A 348 10.36 -26.41 3.97
C GLU A 348 11.78 -25.84 4.02
N LYS A 349 12.06 -24.83 3.19
CA LYS A 349 13.38 -24.16 3.14
C LYS A 349 13.50 -22.98 4.12
N PHE A 350 12.42 -22.59 4.79
CA PHE A 350 12.42 -21.47 5.72
C PHE A 350 13.00 -21.86 7.07
N SER A 351 14.06 -21.17 7.50
CA SER A 351 14.87 -21.59 8.65
C SER A 351 14.83 -20.66 9.87
N LEU A 352 14.14 -19.52 9.77
CA LEU A 352 14.03 -18.57 10.89
C LEU A 352 12.87 -18.96 11.82
N PRO A 353 13.02 -18.79 13.15
CA PRO A 353 11.96 -19.14 14.08
C PRO A 353 10.82 -18.12 14.05
N LEU A 354 9.59 -18.61 14.04
CA LEU A 354 8.37 -17.80 14.19
C LEU A 354 7.76 -18.03 15.56
N PHE A 355 6.89 -17.11 16.00
CA PHE A 355 6.42 -17.12 17.39
C PHE A 355 4.91 -16.90 17.47
N ASN A 356 4.25 -17.70 18.30
CA ASN A 356 2.82 -17.52 18.58
C ASN A 356 2.58 -16.32 19.53
N LYS A 357 1.30 -16.04 19.84
CA LYS A 357 0.90 -14.93 20.72
C LYS A 357 1.51 -14.98 22.13
N PHE A 358 1.94 -16.16 22.57
CA PHE A 358 2.59 -16.36 23.85
C PHE A 358 4.12 -16.21 23.78
N GLY A 359 4.69 -15.88 22.62
CA GLY A 359 6.15 -15.78 22.44
C GLY A 359 6.85 -17.13 22.48
N VAL A 360 6.13 -18.23 22.23
CA VAL A 360 6.69 -19.57 22.06
C VAL A 360 6.92 -19.82 20.58
N GLU A 361 8.01 -20.50 20.25
CA GLU A 361 8.35 -20.85 18.87
C GLU A 361 7.27 -21.74 18.27
N ASP A 362 6.78 -21.38 17.09
CA ASP A 362 5.67 -22.01 16.40
C ASP A 362 5.82 -21.75 14.90
N ILE A 363 5.86 -22.79 14.07
CA ILE A 363 6.00 -22.68 12.61
C ILE A 363 4.79 -21.99 11.93
N ASN A 364 3.66 -21.91 12.62
CA ASN A 364 2.48 -21.15 12.20
C ASN A 364 2.44 -19.74 12.81
N GLY A 365 3.46 -19.38 13.59
CA GLY A 365 3.53 -18.11 14.30
C GLY A 365 3.80 -16.90 13.41
N ASP A 366 3.95 -15.76 14.06
CA ASP A 366 4.29 -14.48 13.45
C ASP A 366 5.78 -14.18 13.61
N MET A 367 6.32 -13.41 12.66
CA MET A 367 7.64 -12.81 12.77
C MET A 367 7.65 -11.70 13.82
N VAL A 368 8.61 -11.77 14.74
CA VAL A 368 8.86 -10.77 15.80
C VAL A 368 10.35 -10.42 15.85
N CYS A 369 10.78 -9.49 16.71
CA CYS A 369 12.20 -9.09 16.79
C CYS A 369 13.16 -10.28 16.93
N ILE A 370 12.81 -11.28 17.73
CA ILE A 370 13.64 -12.47 17.99
C ILE A 370 13.60 -13.53 16.87
N THR A 371 12.80 -13.32 15.82
CA THR A 371 12.91 -14.08 14.57
C THR A 371 14.23 -13.77 13.88
N CYS A 372 14.65 -12.50 13.88
CA CYS A 372 15.91 -12.08 13.27
C CYS A 372 17.06 -12.03 14.28
N HIS A 373 16.79 -11.58 15.50
CA HIS A 373 17.79 -11.44 16.55
C HIS A 373 17.79 -12.63 17.52
N ALA A 374 18.97 -13.05 17.94
CA ALA A 374 19.19 -14.08 18.95
C ALA A 374 19.86 -13.46 20.18
N PRO A 375 19.13 -12.76 21.06
CA PRO A 375 19.71 -12.07 22.22
C PRO A 375 20.39 -13.04 23.19
N HIS A 376 19.96 -14.31 23.22
CA HIS A 376 20.57 -15.36 24.03
C HIS A 376 21.69 -16.15 23.32
N GLY A 377 22.10 -15.73 22.11
CA GLY A 377 23.04 -16.47 21.26
C GLY A 377 22.39 -17.56 20.40
N ILE A 378 23.18 -18.14 19.50
CA ILE A 378 22.83 -19.30 18.65
C ILE A 378 23.55 -20.51 19.25
N ARG A 379 22.88 -21.67 19.35
CA ARG A 379 23.34 -22.93 19.99
C ARG A 379 24.58 -23.59 19.35
N ALA A 380 25.41 -22.86 18.59
CA ALA A 380 26.60 -23.42 17.97
C ALA A 380 27.68 -23.70 19.02
N LYS A 381 28.41 -24.81 18.82
CA LYS A 381 29.53 -25.29 19.63
C LYS A 381 30.52 -24.16 19.99
N PRO A 382 31.27 -24.27 21.11
CA PRO A 382 32.09 -23.20 21.68
C PRO A 382 33.22 -22.62 20.79
N ASN A 383 33.44 -23.16 19.58
CA ASN A 383 34.57 -22.78 18.71
C ASN A 383 34.22 -21.91 17.48
N HIS A 384 33.10 -21.20 17.49
CA HIS A 384 32.92 -20.10 16.53
C HIS A 384 32.86 -18.76 17.25
N ASN A 385 33.94 -17.98 17.08
CA ASN A 385 33.94 -16.52 17.16
C ASN A 385 32.61 -16.00 16.61
N MET A 386 31.72 -15.50 17.47
CA MET A 386 30.44 -14.94 17.03
C MET A 386 30.73 -13.70 16.18
N PRO A 387 30.68 -13.77 14.83
CA PRO A 387 31.23 -12.73 13.98
C PRO A 387 30.21 -11.59 13.76
N ASN A 388 29.23 -11.44 14.66
CA ASN A 388 28.06 -10.62 14.38
C ASN A 388 27.73 -9.68 15.54
N LYS A 389 28.25 -8.44 15.42
CA LYS A 389 28.07 -7.29 16.31
C LYS A 389 26.61 -6.96 16.68
N TYR A 390 25.63 -7.59 16.01
CA TYR A 390 24.19 -7.28 16.08
C TYR A 390 23.29 -8.47 16.47
N PHE A 391 23.85 -9.62 16.88
CA PHE A 391 23.09 -10.81 17.30
C PHE A 391 22.14 -11.36 16.23
N LEU A 392 22.41 -11.15 14.95
CA LEU A 392 21.53 -11.68 13.89
C LEU A 392 21.72 -13.20 13.76
N ARG A 393 20.60 -13.92 13.60
CA ARG A 393 20.60 -15.38 13.37
C ARG A 393 21.32 -15.78 12.08
N LYS A 394 21.32 -14.90 11.07
CA LYS A 394 22.05 -15.04 9.81
C LYS A 394 22.67 -13.69 9.44
N LYS A 395 23.80 -13.70 8.72
CA LYS A 395 24.44 -12.47 8.23
C LYS A 395 23.59 -11.82 7.13
N THR A 396 23.66 -10.49 7.01
CA THR A 396 23.11 -9.75 5.87
C THR A 396 23.97 -10.00 4.63
N PRO A 397 23.40 -10.15 3.42
CA PRO A 397 21.96 -10.08 3.09
C PRO A 397 21.21 -11.42 3.23
N ILE A 398 21.88 -12.54 3.55
CA ILE A 398 21.29 -13.90 3.57
C ILE A 398 20.01 -13.95 4.41
N ILE A 399 19.97 -13.27 5.57
CA ILE A 399 18.76 -13.23 6.41
C ILE A 399 17.53 -12.66 5.69
N CYS A 400 17.72 -11.70 4.79
CA CYS A 400 16.63 -11.13 3.99
C CYS A 400 16.18 -12.10 2.88
N LYS A 401 17.08 -12.96 2.39
CA LYS A 401 16.82 -13.93 1.31
C LYS A 401 15.79 -14.98 1.71
N GLU A 402 15.70 -15.30 3.00
CA GLU A 402 14.69 -16.22 3.57
C GLU A 402 13.25 -15.82 3.21
N CYS A 403 12.98 -14.50 3.10
CA CYS A 403 11.65 -13.97 2.78
C CYS A 403 11.58 -13.23 1.43
N HIS A 404 12.71 -12.70 0.94
CA HIS A 404 12.75 -11.82 -0.22
C HIS A 404 13.62 -12.37 -1.34
N PHE A 405 13.65 -13.69 -1.53
CA PHE A 405 14.47 -14.39 -2.52
C PHE A 405 14.41 -13.74 -3.91
N GLU A 406 13.21 -13.48 -4.44
CA GLU A 406 13.01 -12.90 -5.78
C GLU A 406 13.61 -11.50 -5.94
N LYS A 407 13.86 -10.78 -4.84
CA LYS A 407 14.46 -9.43 -4.88
C LYS A 407 15.98 -9.44 -5.00
N PHE A 408 16.62 -10.61 -4.84
CA PHE A 408 18.08 -10.74 -4.91
C PHE A 408 18.63 -10.61 -6.32
N SER A 409 17.79 -10.65 -7.35
CA SER A 409 18.20 -10.45 -8.74
C SER A 409 18.86 -9.09 -8.98
N ILE A 410 18.72 -8.13 -8.06
CA ILE A 410 19.47 -6.86 -8.07
C ILE A 410 20.99 -7.03 -7.89
N ALA A 411 21.45 -8.14 -7.29
CA ALA A 411 22.86 -8.44 -7.08
C ALA A 411 23.63 -8.45 -8.40
N GLY A 412 24.82 -7.84 -8.43
CA GLY A 412 25.64 -7.74 -9.63
C GLY A 412 25.14 -6.78 -10.72
N THR A 413 23.97 -6.15 -10.55
CA THR A 413 23.48 -5.12 -11.47
C THR A 413 24.12 -3.75 -11.19
N ARG A 414 23.80 -2.73 -12.00
CA ARG A 414 24.22 -1.34 -11.73
C ARG A 414 23.65 -0.75 -10.43
N HIS A 415 22.63 -1.36 -9.84
CA HIS A 415 22.10 -0.97 -8.53
C HIS A 415 22.73 -1.73 -7.37
N ASP A 416 23.67 -2.64 -7.63
CA ASP A 416 24.56 -3.18 -6.62
C ASP A 416 25.65 -2.14 -6.33
N LEU A 417 25.44 -1.33 -5.28
CA LEU A 417 26.35 -0.24 -4.94
C LEU A 417 27.73 -0.72 -4.50
N LYS A 418 27.89 -2.00 -4.11
CA LYS A 418 29.22 -2.56 -3.87
C LYS A 418 30.08 -2.54 -5.14
N LYS A 419 29.45 -2.59 -6.31
CA LYS A 419 30.13 -2.52 -7.61
C LYS A 419 30.06 -1.12 -8.23
N SER A 420 28.88 -0.49 -8.23
CA SER A 420 28.69 0.75 -8.97
C SER A 420 29.10 2.02 -8.22
N SER A 421 29.14 1.99 -6.89
CA SER A 421 29.57 3.13 -6.07
C SER A 421 30.02 2.67 -4.66
N PRO A 422 31.20 2.01 -4.54
CA PRO A 422 31.61 1.34 -3.30
C PRO A 422 31.76 2.27 -2.10
N SER A 423 32.20 3.51 -2.34
CA SER A 423 32.38 4.55 -1.33
C SER A 423 31.08 5.24 -0.91
N ALA A 424 29.96 4.97 -1.59
CA ALA A 424 28.69 5.59 -1.25
C ALA A 424 28.21 5.15 0.13
N LYS A 425 27.90 6.14 0.97
CA LYS A 425 27.39 5.92 2.32
C LYS A 425 25.87 6.08 2.40
N ASN A 426 25.25 5.30 3.27
CA ASN A 426 23.85 5.46 3.66
C ASN A 426 23.72 6.54 4.77
N ILE A 427 22.50 6.80 5.26
CA ILE A 427 22.24 7.80 6.32
C ILE A 427 22.94 7.52 7.66
N LEU A 428 23.36 6.28 7.91
CA LEU A 428 24.14 5.90 9.08
C LEU A 428 25.65 5.95 8.83
N GLY A 429 26.09 6.48 7.69
CA GLY A 429 27.50 6.56 7.32
C GLY A 429 28.13 5.24 6.87
N GLN A 430 27.31 4.20 6.63
CA GLN A 430 27.78 2.87 6.27
C GLN A 430 27.93 2.72 4.75
N THR A 431 29.00 2.07 4.30
CA THR A 431 29.18 1.71 2.89
C THR A 431 28.35 0.47 2.51
N ALA A 432 28.35 0.10 1.23
CA ALA A 432 27.77 -1.15 0.77
C ALA A 432 28.51 -2.40 1.32
N ALA A 433 29.79 -2.27 1.65
CA ALA A 433 30.55 -3.33 2.31
C ALA A 433 30.10 -3.54 3.76
N ASP A 434 29.81 -2.45 4.47
CA ASP A 434 29.39 -2.48 5.89
C ASP A 434 27.93 -2.92 6.06
N SER A 435 27.05 -2.42 5.19
CA SER A 435 25.59 -2.59 5.32
C SER A 435 25.03 -3.73 4.44
N GLY A 436 25.84 -4.24 3.51
CA GLY A 436 25.45 -5.26 2.53
C GLY A 436 24.59 -4.72 1.37
N LEU A 437 24.28 -5.61 0.43
CA LEU A 437 23.56 -5.30 -0.83
C LEU A 437 22.28 -4.48 -0.60
N CYS A 438 21.44 -4.89 0.36
CA CYS A 438 20.18 -4.22 0.64
C CYS A 438 20.36 -2.99 1.54
N GLY A 439 21.35 -2.99 2.43
CA GLY A 439 21.58 -1.97 3.46
C GLY A 439 21.94 -0.58 2.92
N SER A 440 22.37 -0.54 1.66
CA SER A 440 22.67 0.70 0.95
C SER A 440 21.42 1.48 0.54
N CYS A 441 20.28 0.79 0.42
CA CYS A 441 18.99 1.36 -0.01
C CYS A 441 17.90 1.21 1.06
N HIS A 442 17.93 0.13 1.84
CA HIS A 442 16.94 -0.20 2.85
C HIS A 442 17.58 -0.35 4.23
N LEU A 443 17.02 0.33 5.23
CA LEU A 443 17.52 0.33 6.59
C LEU A 443 16.42 -0.07 7.58
N ILE A 444 16.61 -1.21 8.25
CA ILE A 444 15.58 -1.83 9.11
C ILE A 444 15.34 -1.01 10.40
N HIS A 445 16.35 -0.28 10.86
CA HIS A 445 16.31 0.57 12.05
C HIS A 445 16.83 1.98 11.70
N GLY A 446 16.11 3.03 12.09
CA GLY A 446 16.54 4.41 11.83
C GLY A 446 16.38 4.90 10.37
N SER A 447 15.51 4.26 9.56
CA SER A 447 15.22 4.71 8.20
C SER A 447 14.28 5.92 8.12
N HIS A 448 14.30 6.61 6.97
CA HIS A 448 13.33 7.65 6.63
C HIS A 448 11.96 7.07 6.20
N LYS A 449 10.96 7.96 6.00
CA LYS A 449 9.63 7.58 5.51
C LYS A 449 9.72 7.00 4.09
N GLY A 450 8.85 6.02 3.80
CA GLY A 450 8.75 5.33 2.50
C GLY A 450 9.75 4.18 2.36
N PHE A 451 9.25 2.94 2.33
CA PHE A 451 10.05 1.72 2.03
C PHE A 451 11.33 1.47 2.85
N LEU A 452 11.41 1.97 4.09
CA LEU A 452 12.62 1.85 4.92
C LEU A 452 13.84 2.48 4.25
N TRP A 453 13.67 3.61 3.55
CA TRP A 453 14.73 4.18 2.71
C TRP A 453 15.96 4.62 3.53
N ALA A 454 17.14 4.23 3.06
CA ALA A 454 18.43 4.40 3.75
C ALA A 454 19.21 5.64 3.29
N ARG A 455 18.63 6.52 2.46
CA ARG A 455 19.30 7.73 1.94
C ARG A 455 18.50 8.98 2.26
N LYS A 456 19.17 10.13 2.36
CA LYS A 456 18.50 11.41 2.57
C LYS A 456 17.62 11.74 1.36
N THR A 457 16.41 12.20 1.61
CA THR A 457 15.47 12.71 0.61
C THR A 457 15.20 14.18 0.89
N ASP A 458 15.01 14.98 -0.16
CA ASP A 458 14.67 16.40 -0.01
C ASP A 458 13.31 16.56 0.70
N SER A 459 13.24 17.40 1.73
CA SER A 459 12.08 17.61 2.58
C SER A 459 10.99 18.47 1.93
N ARG A 460 11.33 19.26 0.90
CA ARG A 460 10.39 20.21 0.26
C ARG A 460 9.33 19.53 -0.62
N ASP A 461 9.52 18.26 -0.96
CA ASP A 461 8.65 17.48 -1.85
C ASP A 461 8.29 16.12 -1.21
N SER A 462 8.06 16.14 0.10
CA SER A 462 7.89 14.96 0.97
C SER A 462 6.67 14.08 0.66
N LYS A 463 5.83 14.48 -0.32
CA LYS A 463 4.60 13.77 -0.71
C LYS A 463 4.80 12.83 -1.91
N SER A 464 5.98 12.83 -2.56
CA SER A 464 6.23 12.04 -3.77
C SER A 464 7.27 10.94 -3.58
N ASN A 465 6.88 9.68 -3.86
CA ASN A 465 7.81 8.53 -3.94
C ASN A 465 8.92 8.71 -4.98
N ARG A 466 8.79 9.70 -5.87
CA ARG A 466 9.83 10.06 -6.85
C ARG A 466 11.15 10.46 -6.17
N GLN A 467 11.08 10.98 -4.94
CA GLN A 467 12.26 11.41 -4.20
C GLN A 467 13.19 10.25 -3.82
N LEU A 468 12.68 9.03 -3.69
CA LEU A 468 13.49 7.84 -3.45
C LEU A 468 14.47 7.63 -4.60
N CYS A 469 13.98 7.60 -5.85
CA CYS A 469 14.85 7.51 -7.03
C CYS A 469 15.75 8.73 -7.18
N LYS A 470 15.21 9.95 -6.98
CA LYS A 470 15.98 11.19 -7.09
C LYS A 470 17.07 11.34 -6.04
N SER A 471 17.01 10.66 -4.89
CA SER A 471 18.09 10.65 -3.91
C SER A 471 19.43 10.13 -4.48
N CYS A 472 19.36 9.39 -5.59
CA CYS A 472 20.53 8.94 -6.36
C CYS A 472 20.56 9.58 -7.76
N HIS A 473 19.41 9.64 -8.44
CA HIS A 473 19.23 10.15 -9.79
C HIS A 473 18.95 11.66 -9.80
N ASN A 474 19.92 12.44 -9.34
CA ASN A 474 19.90 13.90 -9.44
C ASN A 474 21.27 14.42 -9.91
N LYS A 475 21.35 15.72 -10.25
CA LYS A 475 22.55 16.36 -10.84
C LYS A 475 23.82 16.15 -10.00
N HIS A 476 23.70 16.02 -8.68
CA HIS A 476 24.81 15.85 -7.73
C HIS A 476 24.81 14.46 -7.06
N GLY A 477 23.92 13.56 -7.50
CA GLY A 477 23.77 12.24 -6.91
C GLY A 477 24.75 11.23 -7.51
N ILE A 478 24.87 10.08 -6.84
CA ILE A 478 25.69 8.94 -7.31
C ILE A 478 25.31 8.45 -8.72
N ALA A 479 24.08 8.72 -9.18
CA ALA A 479 23.62 8.37 -10.53
C ALA A 479 23.40 9.61 -11.43
N HIS A 480 24.18 10.69 -11.25
CA HIS A 480 24.06 11.94 -12.03
C HIS A 480 24.16 11.75 -13.55
N LYS A 481 24.85 10.70 -14.03
CA LYS A 481 24.93 10.35 -15.46
C LYS A 481 23.61 9.83 -16.04
N LYS A 482 22.62 9.48 -15.20
CA LYS A 482 21.33 8.91 -15.60
C LYS A 482 20.17 9.68 -14.96
N VAL A 483 20.05 10.96 -15.32
CA VAL A 483 18.99 11.86 -14.85
C VAL A 483 18.07 12.27 -16.00
N ASN A 484 16.80 12.55 -15.67
CA ASN A 484 15.87 13.06 -16.65
C ASN A 484 16.14 14.56 -16.90
N LYS A 485 16.43 14.94 -18.14
CA LYS A 485 16.64 16.31 -18.66
C LYS A 485 15.58 16.58 -19.73
N GLY A 486 14.96 17.76 -19.76
CA GLY A 486 13.95 18.10 -20.79
C GLY A 486 12.57 17.45 -20.57
N PHE A 487 11.81 17.23 -21.65
CA PHE A 487 10.43 16.73 -21.55
C PHE A 487 10.40 15.25 -21.18
N SER A 488 9.66 14.91 -20.14
CA SER A 488 9.50 13.53 -19.66
C SER A 488 8.03 13.26 -19.36
N HIS A 489 7.65 11.98 -19.41
CA HIS A 489 6.31 11.56 -19.07
C HIS A 489 5.91 12.11 -17.69
N PRO A 490 4.72 12.73 -17.56
CA PRO A 490 4.28 13.27 -16.29
C PRO A 490 4.13 12.13 -15.25
N LEU A 491 4.56 12.42 -14.03
CA LEU A 491 4.40 11.54 -12.86
C LEU A 491 3.53 12.31 -11.85
N LYS A 492 2.20 12.24 -12.00
CA LYS A 492 1.21 12.97 -11.18
C LYS A 492 -0.01 12.10 -10.87
N ARG A 493 -0.85 12.57 -9.95
CA ARG A 493 -2.19 12.04 -9.65
C ARG A 493 -3.04 12.08 -10.91
N HIS A 494 -3.50 10.92 -11.35
CA HIS A 494 -4.43 10.77 -12.47
C HIS A 494 -5.84 10.48 -11.95
N ASP A 495 -6.84 10.88 -12.73
CA ASP A 495 -8.24 10.59 -12.41
C ASP A 495 -8.49 9.07 -12.54
N ILE A 496 -9.07 8.50 -11.49
CA ILE A 496 -8.99 7.06 -11.12
C ILE A 496 -9.89 6.17 -11.98
N ASN A 497 -10.82 6.75 -12.73
CA ASN A 497 -11.88 5.99 -13.38
C ASN A 497 -11.48 5.38 -14.74
N GLU A 498 -10.41 5.85 -15.38
CA GLU A 498 -10.05 5.40 -16.75
C GLU A 498 -9.07 4.20 -16.80
N TYR A 499 -8.31 3.91 -15.73
CA TYR A 499 -7.15 2.99 -15.81
C TYR A 499 -7.07 1.85 -14.79
N ARG A 500 -8.23 1.32 -14.39
CA ARG A 500 -8.34 0.11 -13.55
C ARG A 500 -7.82 -1.20 -14.19
N ARG A 501 -7.52 -1.23 -15.50
CA ARG A 501 -7.23 -2.46 -16.28
C ARG A 501 -5.75 -2.70 -16.62
N ALA A 502 -4.82 -1.90 -16.08
CA ALA A 502 -3.42 -1.86 -16.50
C ALA A 502 -2.53 -3.02 -16.01
N GLY A 503 -2.87 -3.68 -14.90
CA GLY A 503 -1.98 -4.66 -14.25
C GLY A 503 -0.59 -4.08 -13.93
N LEU A 504 -0.51 -2.78 -13.57
CA LEU A 504 0.68 -2.06 -13.15
C LEU A 504 0.45 -1.47 -11.75
N PRO A 505 1.49 -1.35 -10.89
CA PRO A 505 1.31 -0.90 -9.52
C PRO A 505 1.32 0.64 -9.38
N PHE A 506 0.37 1.17 -8.62
CA PHE A 506 0.30 2.58 -8.21
C PHE A 506 0.60 2.71 -6.71
N PHE A 507 1.13 3.86 -6.29
CA PHE A 507 1.65 4.01 -4.93
C PHE A 507 1.16 5.30 -4.27
N ASP A 508 0.72 5.21 -3.02
CA ASP A 508 0.40 6.38 -2.21
C ASP A 508 1.66 7.16 -1.80
N GLN A 509 1.50 8.32 -1.20
CA GLN A 509 2.60 9.17 -0.71
C GLN A 509 3.57 8.50 0.29
N ASN A 510 3.19 7.37 0.89
CA ASN A 510 4.02 6.60 1.82
C ASN A 510 4.74 5.42 1.13
N GLY A 511 4.59 5.29 -0.19
CA GLY A 511 5.12 4.17 -0.96
C GLY A 511 4.29 2.90 -0.83
N LYS A 512 3.10 2.92 -0.22
CA LYS A 512 2.27 1.72 -0.16
C LYS A 512 1.50 1.58 -1.48
N TYR A 513 1.29 0.35 -1.93
CA TYR A 513 0.36 0.10 -3.01
C TYR A 513 -1.02 0.68 -2.66
N SER A 514 -1.59 1.41 -3.60
CA SER A 514 -2.93 1.93 -3.49
C SER A 514 -3.52 1.97 -4.88
N ALA A 515 -4.73 1.42 -5.03
CA ALA A 515 -5.49 1.59 -6.27
C ALA A 515 -5.80 3.06 -6.56
N LYS A 516 -5.77 3.92 -5.52
CA LYS A 516 -5.90 5.38 -5.62
C LYS A 516 -4.56 6.11 -5.57
N GLY A 517 -3.45 5.38 -5.71
CA GLY A 517 -2.09 5.91 -5.62
C GLY A 517 -1.67 6.65 -6.90
N ASP A 518 -0.56 7.37 -6.80
CA ASP A 518 -0.01 8.16 -7.91
C ASP A 518 0.85 7.30 -8.84
N LEU A 519 0.93 7.73 -10.11
CA LEU A 519 1.90 7.23 -11.07
C LEU A 519 3.31 7.66 -10.63
N SER A 520 4.21 6.70 -10.43
CA SER A 520 5.58 6.96 -9.99
C SER A 520 6.60 6.22 -10.86
N CYS A 521 7.90 6.50 -10.67
CA CYS A 521 8.97 5.75 -11.34
C CYS A 521 8.82 4.23 -11.13
N TYR A 522 8.38 3.81 -9.94
CA TYR A 522 8.20 2.39 -9.57
C TYR A 522 7.02 1.70 -10.25
N THR A 523 6.12 2.46 -10.87
CA THR A 523 5.01 1.92 -11.66
C THR A 523 5.51 1.28 -12.95
N CYS A 524 6.51 1.90 -13.59
CA CYS A 524 7.12 1.38 -14.81
C CYS A 524 8.41 0.60 -14.53
N HIS A 525 9.17 1.02 -13.53
CA HIS A 525 10.45 0.41 -13.15
C HIS A 525 10.34 -0.46 -11.89
N ASP A 526 11.02 -1.60 -11.89
CA ASP A 526 11.26 -2.40 -10.71
C ASP A 526 12.77 -2.65 -10.55
N PRO A 527 13.43 -2.01 -9.57
CA PRO A 527 14.86 -2.22 -9.36
C PRO A 527 15.19 -3.64 -8.87
N HIS A 528 14.20 -4.40 -8.37
CA HIS A 528 14.42 -5.73 -7.81
C HIS A 528 14.34 -6.86 -8.84
N THR A 529 13.66 -6.63 -9.98
CA THR A 529 13.42 -7.65 -11.00
C THR A 529 14.01 -7.22 -12.35
N PRO A 530 15.34 -7.15 -12.47
CA PRO A 530 16.00 -6.86 -13.73
C PRO A 530 15.64 -7.92 -14.78
N ARG A 531 15.26 -7.46 -15.98
CA ARG A 531 15.07 -8.30 -17.16
C ARG A 531 16.35 -8.27 -17.99
N ILE A 532 16.93 -9.44 -18.22
CA ILE A 532 18.09 -9.63 -19.11
C ILE A 532 17.55 -9.75 -20.54
N ARG A 533 18.06 -8.93 -21.46
CA ARG A 533 17.78 -9.08 -22.90
C ARG A 533 18.88 -9.89 -23.56
N ASN A 534 18.59 -11.16 -23.86
CA ASN A 534 19.54 -12.17 -24.32
C ASN A 534 20.36 -11.79 -25.57
N LYS A 535 19.92 -10.82 -26.39
CA LYS A 535 20.65 -10.39 -27.59
C LYS A 535 21.68 -9.25 -27.39
N ILE A 536 21.66 -8.50 -26.28
CA ILE A 536 22.49 -7.26 -26.15
C ILE A 536 23.20 -7.15 -24.79
N LYS A 537 23.19 -8.16 -23.91
CA LYS A 537 23.73 -8.08 -22.53
C LYS A 537 23.30 -6.80 -21.77
N THR A 538 22.11 -6.26 -22.08
CA THR A 538 21.59 -5.05 -21.41
C THR A 538 20.55 -5.44 -20.38
N VAL A 539 20.75 -4.93 -19.15
CA VAL A 539 19.82 -5.11 -18.02
C VAL A 539 18.78 -4.00 -18.03
N SER A 540 17.51 -4.36 -18.16
CA SER A 540 16.37 -3.43 -18.11
C SER A 540 15.58 -3.63 -16.82
N PHE A 541 15.28 -2.54 -16.12
CA PHE A 541 14.44 -2.58 -14.92
C PHE A 541 12.96 -2.31 -15.23
N LEU A 542 12.51 -2.42 -16.48
CA LEU A 542 11.11 -2.22 -16.82
C LEU A 542 10.26 -3.43 -16.43
N ARG A 543 9.12 -3.20 -15.77
CA ARG A 543 8.18 -4.27 -15.34
C ARG A 543 7.61 -5.09 -16.49
N LYS A 544 7.35 -4.45 -17.64
CA LYS A 544 6.86 -5.11 -18.86
C LYS A 544 7.64 -4.59 -20.08
N ASN A 545 7.45 -5.21 -21.23
CA ASN A 545 7.97 -4.66 -22.48
C ASN A 545 7.28 -3.31 -22.78
N PRO A 546 7.99 -2.33 -23.37
CA PRO A 546 7.47 -0.96 -23.45
C PRO A 546 6.09 -0.81 -24.08
N PRO A 547 5.73 -1.46 -25.21
CA PRO A 547 4.38 -1.32 -25.77
C PRO A 547 3.31 -1.91 -24.85
N LEU A 548 3.61 -2.97 -24.10
CA LEU A 548 2.68 -3.52 -23.13
C LEU A 548 2.51 -2.58 -21.92
N ILE A 549 3.56 -1.86 -21.51
CA ILE A 549 3.44 -0.80 -20.49
C ILE A 549 2.53 0.31 -21.02
N CYS A 550 2.78 0.82 -22.23
CA CYS A 550 1.96 1.87 -22.83
C CYS A 550 0.51 1.42 -23.01
N LYS A 551 0.26 0.20 -23.52
CA LYS A 551 -1.09 -0.38 -23.68
C LYS A 551 -1.86 -0.47 -22.38
N SER A 552 -1.15 -0.69 -21.27
CA SER A 552 -1.76 -0.77 -19.95
C SER A 552 -2.45 0.55 -19.56
N CYS A 553 -1.99 1.69 -20.08
CA CYS A 553 -2.52 3.03 -19.74
C CYS A 553 -2.96 3.87 -20.95
N HIS A 554 -2.81 3.42 -22.20
CA HIS A 554 -3.14 4.20 -23.40
C HIS A 554 -3.79 3.30 -24.44
N THR A 555 -4.79 2.51 -24.02
CA THR A 555 -5.51 1.56 -24.90
C THR A 555 -6.08 2.23 -26.14
N ASP A 556 -6.59 3.45 -26.00
CA ASP A 556 -7.19 4.24 -27.07
C ASP A 556 -6.17 4.73 -28.12
N LYS A 557 -4.87 4.75 -27.79
CA LYS A 557 -3.81 5.19 -28.71
C LYS A 557 -3.29 4.08 -29.63
N PHE A 558 -3.75 2.85 -29.44
CA PHE A 558 -3.29 1.69 -30.23
C PHE A 558 -3.89 1.63 -31.63
N ALA A 559 -4.85 2.48 -32.01
CA ALA A 559 -5.40 2.49 -33.37
C ALA A 559 -4.35 2.78 -34.47
N ILE A 560 -3.14 3.23 -34.10
CA ILE A 560 -2.02 3.38 -35.02
C ILE A 560 -1.40 2.03 -35.44
N THR A 561 -1.57 0.95 -34.65
CA THR A 561 -1.14 -0.40 -35.04
C THR A 561 -1.92 -0.86 -36.26
N ASN A 562 -1.27 -1.53 -37.21
CA ASN A 562 -1.84 -1.95 -38.50
C ASN A 562 -2.24 -0.80 -39.45
N SER A 563 -1.80 0.42 -39.16
CA SER A 563 -1.96 1.55 -40.08
C SER A 563 -0.73 1.73 -40.97
N LYS A 564 -0.79 2.62 -41.97
CA LYS A 564 0.41 3.02 -42.74
C LYS A 564 1.49 3.73 -41.92
N HIS A 565 1.19 4.09 -40.67
CA HIS A 565 2.13 4.65 -39.71
C HIS A 565 2.59 3.60 -38.68
N ASP A 566 2.25 2.33 -38.88
CA ASP A 566 2.85 1.22 -38.15
C ASP A 566 4.26 0.95 -38.68
N LEU A 567 5.26 1.49 -37.99
CA LEU A 567 6.67 1.33 -38.33
C LEU A 567 7.29 0.05 -37.73
N SER A 568 6.49 -0.89 -37.21
CA SER A 568 7.02 -2.10 -36.56
C SER A 568 7.46 -3.21 -37.52
N GLY A 569 7.20 -3.09 -38.83
CA GLY A 569 7.59 -4.06 -39.86
C GLY A 569 6.79 -5.37 -39.80
N SER A 570 6.55 -5.99 -40.95
CA SER A 570 5.87 -7.28 -41.14
C SER A 570 6.67 -8.47 -40.59
N GLY A 571 6.89 -8.49 -39.28
CA GLY A 571 7.62 -9.54 -38.58
C GLY A 571 7.56 -9.40 -37.06
N LYS A 572 6.47 -9.90 -36.46
CA LYS A 572 6.29 -10.32 -35.04
C LYS A 572 7.06 -9.56 -33.93
N ASN A 573 7.36 -8.27 -34.08
CA ASN A 573 7.93 -7.45 -33.01
C ASN A 573 7.27 -6.07 -32.96
N SER A 574 5.95 -6.10 -32.68
CA SER A 574 5.17 -4.98 -32.16
C SER A 574 5.76 -4.34 -30.89
N ALA A 575 6.84 -4.92 -30.33
CA ALA A 575 7.63 -4.49 -29.18
C ALA A 575 8.27 -3.08 -29.29
N ILE A 576 8.26 -2.42 -30.47
CA ILE A 576 8.97 -1.16 -30.71
C ILE A 576 8.07 -0.01 -31.19
N LEU A 577 6.83 -0.26 -31.65
CA LEU A 577 6.03 0.75 -32.38
C LEU A 577 5.98 2.13 -31.71
N CYS A 578 5.56 2.20 -30.44
CA CYS A 578 5.44 3.49 -29.75
C CYS A 578 6.80 4.16 -29.51
N LYS A 579 7.88 3.38 -29.37
CA LYS A 579 9.23 3.90 -29.08
C LYS A 579 9.91 4.51 -30.31
N THR A 580 9.46 4.17 -31.51
CA THR A 580 9.92 4.80 -32.75
C THR A 580 9.52 6.27 -32.77
N CYS A 581 8.34 6.60 -32.25
CA CYS A 581 7.79 7.95 -32.23
C CYS A 581 7.98 8.66 -30.88
N HIS A 582 7.99 7.92 -29.76
CA HIS A 582 7.96 8.50 -28.41
C HIS A 582 9.14 8.09 -27.51
N TRP A 583 9.74 9.09 -26.84
CA TRP A 583 10.69 8.93 -25.75
C TRP A 583 10.09 9.39 -24.42
N VAL A 584 9.84 8.44 -23.52
CA VAL A 584 9.22 8.72 -22.20
C VAL A 584 10.10 9.56 -21.27
N HIS A 585 11.40 9.63 -21.56
CA HIS A 585 12.38 10.45 -20.84
C HIS A 585 13.19 11.23 -21.86
N ASN A 586 13.44 12.49 -21.55
CA ASN A 586 14.33 13.36 -22.31
C ASN A 586 13.94 13.52 -23.78
N ALA A 587 12.64 13.63 -24.02
CA ALA A 587 12.12 13.95 -25.34
C ALA A 587 12.32 15.44 -25.69
N ASN A 588 12.25 15.71 -26.99
CA ASN A 588 12.51 17.03 -27.56
C ASN A 588 11.33 18.00 -27.41
N ASN A 589 10.11 17.52 -27.15
CA ASN A 589 8.90 18.35 -27.06
C ASN A 589 7.81 17.76 -26.16
N SER A 590 6.68 18.46 -26.02
CA SER A 590 5.59 18.05 -25.12
C SER A 590 4.82 16.80 -25.58
N PHE A 591 4.97 16.37 -26.84
CA PHE A 591 4.41 15.09 -27.32
C PHE A 591 5.28 13.89 -26.94
N LEU A 592 6.36 14.12 -26.20
CA LEU A 592 7.39 13.13 -25.95
C LEU A 592 8.00 12.60 -27.25
N TRP A 593 8.09 13.42 -28.30
CA TRP A 593 8.59 13.00 -29.62
C TRP A 593 10.06 12.58 -29.55
N ALA A 594 10.37 11.43 -30.17
CA ALA A 594 11.70 10.85 -30.22
C ALA A 594 12.62 11.55 -31.23
N GLY A 595 12.06 12.01 -32.35
CA GLY A 595 12.81 12.71 -33.40
C GLY A 595 12.82 14.24 -33.23
N LYS A 596 13.05 14.98 -34.31
CA LYS A 596 13.18 16.45 -34.26
C LYS A 596 11.91 17.16 -34.73
N LEU A 597 11.69 18.39 -34.25
CA LEU A 597 10.66 19.26 -34.81
C LEU A 597 11.20 19.94 -36.06
N VAL A 598 10.74 19.51 -37.24
CA VAL A 598 11.13 20.13 -38.52
C VAL A 598 10.08 21.15 -38.92
N ARG A 599 10.49 22.41 -39.14
CA ARG A 599 9.59 23.54 -39.46
C ARG A 599 8.40 23.65 -38.48
N GLY A 600 8.68 23.41 -37.19
CA GLY A 600 7.69 23.48 -36.11
C GLY A 600 6.59 22.40 -36.16
N ASN A 601 6.82 21.27 -36.85
CA ASN A 601 5.86 20.18 -36.96
C ASN A 601 6.55 18.80 -36.91
N VAL A 602 5.97 17.85 -36.19
CA VAL A 602 6.49 16.48 -36.07
C VAL A 602 6.33 15.68 -37.37
N CYS A 603 5.34 16.00 -38.20
CA CYS A 603 5.07 15.25 -39.43
C CYS A 603 6.21 15.38 -40.45
N PHE A 604 6.86 16.55 -40.51
CA PHE A 604 7.96 16.81 -41.45
C PHE A 604 9.26 16.10 -41.08
N ASP A 605 9.37 15.52 -39.89
CA ASP A 605 10.50 14.67 -39.50
C ASP A 605 10.57 13.39 -40.36
N CYS A 606 9.41 12.87 -40.76
CA CYS A 606 9.30 11.68 -41.62
C CYS A 606 8.83 12.02 -43.06
N HIS A 607 7.93 12.98 -43.21
CA HIS A 607 7.37 13.40 -44.50
C HIS A 607 8.24 14.48 -45.15
N ASN A 608 9.46 14.09 -45.51
CA ASN A 608 10.39 14.91 -46.28
C ASN A 608 11.10 14.03 -47.33
N LYS A 609 11.90 14.64 -48.20
CA LYS A 609 12.56 13.97 -49.33
C LYS A 609 13.46 12.78 -48.90
N ASP A 610 14.04 12.87 -47.71
CA ASP A 610 15.01 11.90 -47.19
C ASP A 610 14.42 11.02 -46.07
N GLY A 611 13.20 11.32 -45.64
CA GLY A 611 12.53 10.65 -44.52
C GLY A 611 11.86 9.34 -44.91
N VAL A 612 11.48 8.55 -43.89
CA VAL A 612 10.83 7.24 -44.07
C VAL A 612 9.51 7.31 -44.83
N ALA A 613 8.87 8.50 -44.89
CA ALA A 613 7.63 8.75 -45.62
C ALA A 613 7.84 9.56 -46.91
N LYS A 614 9.02 9.51 -47.55
CA LYS A 614 9.35 10.24 -48.79
C LYS A 614 8.36 10.06 -49.94
N LYS A 615 7.68 8.91 -50.01
CA LYS A 615 6.63 8.63 -51.02
C LYS A 615 5.35 9.46 -50.84
N LYS A 616 5.16 10.11 -49.69
CA LYS A 616 3.96 10.88 -49.32
C LYS A 616 4.31 12.27 -48.80
N VAL A 617 5.06 13.04 -49.59
CA VAL A 617 5.41 14.44 -49.30
C VAL A 617 4.47 15.43 -50.01
N LEU A 618 4.37 16.64 -49.50
CA LEU A 618 3.66 17.74 -50.17
C LEU A 618 4.54 18.25 -51.33
N LYS A 619 4.05 18.12 -52.57
CA LYS A 619 4.75 18.50 -53.82
C LYS A 619 4.18 19.77 -54.47
N GLY A 620 2.92 20.11 -54.19
CA GLY A 620 2.21 21.25 -54.80
C GLY A 620 1.71 22.28 -53.78
N ALA A 621 0.88 23.22 -54.24
CA ALA A 621 0.25 24.20 -53.38
C ALA A 621 -0.64 23.50 -52.35
N SER A 622 -0.53 23.89 -51.08
CA SER A 622 -1.23 23.23 -49.98
C SER A 622 -1.77 24.25 -48.99
N HIS A 623 -2.76 23.83 -48.20
CA HIS A 623 -3.36 24.65 -47.17
C HIS A 623 -2.30 25.13 -46.17
N PRO A 624 -2.29 26.41 -45.78
CA PRO A 624 -1.30 26.94 -44.86
C PRO A 624 -1.35 26.25 -43.50
N VAL A 625 -0.17 26.03 -42.93
CA VAL A 625 0.06 25.53 -41.57
C VAL A 625 1.08 26.45 -40.87
N ASN A 626 1.21 26.33 -39.55
CA ASN A 626 2.00 27.21 -38.68
C ASN A 626 1.51 28.66 -38.63
N ILE A 627 0.21 28.88 -38.85
CA ILE A 627 -0.42 30.21 -38.80
C ILE A 627 -1.39 30.32 -37.61
N SER A 628 -1.58 31.52 -37.07
CA SER A 628 -2.64 31.79 -36.09
C SER A 628 -3.98 31.91 -36.81
N VAL A 629 -4.95 31.09 -36.44
CA VAL A 629 -6.34 31.20 -36.93
C VAL A 629 -7.14 32.24 -36.13
N TYR A 630 -6.75 32.45 -34.87
CA TYR A 630 -7.33 33.46 -34.00
C TYR A 630 -7.11 34.88 -34.56
N ASP A 631 -5.89 35.20 -34.99
CA ASP A 631 -5.54 36.50 -35.58
C ASP A 631 -6.26 36.74 -36.91
N LYS A 632 -6.85 35.69 -37.51
CA LYS A 632 -7.66 35.75 -38.72
C LYS A 632 -9.17 35.83 -38.43
N GLY A 633 -9.57 35.98 -37.16
CA GLY A 633 -10.97 36.02 -36.75
C GLY A 633 -11.70 34.69 -36.92
N ILE A 634 -10.98 33.56 -36.97
CA ILE A 634 -11.57 32.23 -37.13
C ILE A 634 -11.67 31.55 -35.76
N LEU A 635 -12.91 31.23 -35.38
CA LEU A 635 -13.20 30.38 -34.23
C LEU A 635 -13.27 28.92 -34.69
N THR A 636 -12.70 28.00 -33.90
CA THR A 636 -12.68 26.58 -34.21
C THR A 636 -12.72 25.77 -32.92
N SER A 637 -13.34 24.59 -32.97
CA SER A 637 -13.27 23.60 -31.88
C SER A 637 -12.11 22.61 -32.04
N LEU A 638 -11.38 22.65 -33.15
CA LEU A 638 -10.20 21.82 -33.38
C LEU A 638 -9.02 22.25 -32.50
N PRO A 639 -8.13 21.32 -32.11
CA PRO A 639 -7.03 21.66 -31.23
C PRO A 639 -5.95 22.47 -31.95
N LEU A 640 -5.60 23.61 -31.37
CA LEU A 640 -4.48 24.45 -31.79
C LEU A 640 -3.28 24.27 -30.84
N PHE A 641 -2.08 24.55 -31.33
CA PHE A 641 -0.85 24.18 -30.61
C PHE A 641 0.22 25.26 -30.66
N ASP A 642 0.92 25.45 -29.55
CA ASP A 642 2.06 26.36 -29.47
C ASP A 642 3.31 25.80 -30.19
N LYS A 643 4.43 26.52 -30.09
CA LYS A 643 5.70 26.16 -30.75
C LYS A 643 6.30 24.85 -30.22
N ILE A 644 5.99 24.44 -28.98
CA ILE A 644 6.53 23.23 -28.34
C ILE A 644 5.55 22.04 -28.38
N GLY A 645 4.37 22.23 -28.97
CA GLY A 645 3.36 21.19 -29.17
C GLY A 645 2.30 21.10 -28.06
N LYS A 646 2.22 22.07 -27.15
CA LYS A 646 1.17 22.09 -26.12
C LYS A 646 -0.10 22.68 -26.70
N LYS A 647 -1.26 22.11 -26.34
CA LYS A 647 -2.57 22.67 -26.72
C LYS A 647 -2.72 24.08 -26.16
N SER A 648 -3.17 25.01 -27.00
CA SER A 648 -3.40 26.40 -26.63
C SER A 648 -4.57 26.97 -27.43
N LYS A 649 -5.48 27.71 -26.79
CA LYS A 649 -6.60 28.38 -27.49
C LYS A 649 -6.12 29.42 -28.51
N LYS A 650 -4.98 30.06 -28.25
CA LYS A 650 -4.29 31.01 -29.17
C LYS A 650 -3.11 30.34 -29.89
N GLY A 651 -3.15 29.01 -30.03
CA GLY A 651 -2.10 28.25 -30.70
C GLY A 651 -2.13 28.42 -32.22
N LEU A 652 -1.11 27.88 -32.87
CA LEU A 652 -1.00 27.82 -34.32
C LEU A 652 -1.75 26.59 -34.87
N LEU A 653 -2.27 26.72 -36.08
CA LEU A 653 -2.78 25.62 -36.90
C LEU A 653 -1.61 24.71 -37.30
N LYS A 654 -1.68 23.42 -36.99
CA LYS A 654 -0.65 22.43 -37.32
C LYS A 654 -1.27 21.27 -38.11
N CYS A 655 -0.47 20.40 -38.75
CA CYS A 655 -1.02 19.22 -39.44
C CYS A 655 -1.89 18.37 -38.51
N TYR A 656 -1.44 18.20 -37.25
CA TYR A 656 -2.17 17.45 -36.23
C TYR A 656 -3.33 18.23 -35.57
N THR A 657 -3.67 19.42 -36.06
CA THR A 657 -4.96 20.07 -35.79
C THR A 657 -6.08 19.35 -36.53
N CYS A 658 -5.89 19.02 -37.80
CA CYS A 658 -6.87 18.28 -38.60
C CYS A 658 -6.65 16.77 -38.52
N HIS A 659 -5.40 16.33 -38.43
CA HIS A 659 -5.04 14.91 -38.34
C HIS A 659 -4.82 14.46 -36.89
N ASN A 660 -5.16 13.22 -36.59
CA ASN A 660 -4.94 12.56 -35.33
C ASN A 660 -4.43 11.13 -35.55
N PRO A 661 -3.10 10.91 -35.54
CA PRO A 661 -2.52 9.61 -35.85
C PRO A 661 -2.93 8.49 -34.88
N HIS A 662 -3.57 8.83 -33.75
CA HIS A 662 -4.01 7.87 -32.73
C HIS A 662 -5.50 7.55 -32.75
N LYS A 663 -6.35 8.37 -33.38
CA LYS A 663 -7.83 8.24 -33.30
C LYS A 663 -8.48 9.07 -34.41
N GLY A 664 -8.38 8.59 -35.65
CA GLY A 664 -9.03 9.23 -36.79
C GLY A 664 -10.02 8.29 -37.48
N THR A 665 -10.96 8.88 -38.21
CA THR A 665 -11.91 8.16 -39.07
C THR A 665 -11.20 7.93 -40.41
N SER A 666 -11.15 6.68 -40.89
CA SER A 666 -10.41 6.24 -42.10
C SER A 666 -8.87 6.21 -42.01
N ASN A 667 -8.24 5.63 -43.04
CA ASN A 667 -6.78 5.54 -43.23
C ASN A 667 -6.03 6.90 -43.28
N ASN A 668 -6.74 8.03 -43.27
CA ASN A 668 -6.17 9.38 -43.38
C ASN A 668 -6.11 10.12 -42.03
N PHE A 669 -6.56 9.51 -40.94
CA PHE A 669 -6.46 10.04 -39.58
C PHE A 669 -7.18 11.37 -39.34
N LEU A 670 -8.25 11.70 -40.08
CA LEU A 670 -8.94 12.98 -39.86
C LEU A 670 -9.70 13.00 -38.53
N ARG A 671 -9.72 14.16 -37.86
CA ARG A 671 -10.47 14.38 -36.60
C ARG A 671 -11.97 14.55 -36.81
N LEU A 672 -12.34 15.15 -37.93
CA LEU A 672 -13.72 15.37 -38.37
C LEU A 672 -13.86 14.84 -39.80
N GLU A 673 -15.06 14.45 -40.17
CA GLU A 673 -15.39 14.06 -41.53
C GLU A 673 -15.14 15.22 -42.51
N ASN A 674 -14.61 14.89 -43.68
CA ASN A 674 -14.39 15.84 -44.77
C ASN A 674 -15.13 15.45 -46.05
N SER A 675 -15.68 14.23 -46.13
CA SER A 675 -16.38 13.71 -47.29
C SER A 675 -17.34 12.58 -46.87
N PRO A 676 -18.57 12.55 -47.42
CA PRO A 676 -19.12 13.55 -48.33
C PRO A 676 -19.43 14.89 -47.66
N SER A 677 -19.63 14.90 -46.34
CA SER A 677 -19.96 16.13 -45.60
C SER A 677 -18.72 16.97 -45.25
N PRO A 678 -18.76 18.31 -45.41
CA PRO A 678 -17.61 19.18 -45.17
C PRO A 678 -17.44 19.59 -43.69
N LEU A 679 -17.78 18.72 -42.72
CA LEU A 679 -17.77 19.06 -41.28
C LEU A 679 -16.42 19.64 -40.81
N LEU A 680 -15.31 19.12 -41.34
CA LEU A 680 -13.97 19.62 -41.06
C LEU A 680 -13.77 21.07 -41.52
N CYS A 681 -14.21 21.38 -42.73
CA CYS A 681 -14.09 22.70 -43.34
C CYS A 681 -15.05 23.71 -42.69
N ASP A 682 -16.31 23.31 -42.49
CA ASP A 682 -17.38 24.10 -41.88
C ASP A 682 -16.98 24.58 -40.48
N ASN A 683 -16.21 23.76 -39.74
CA ASN A 683 -15.70 24.11 -38.43
C ASN A 683 -14.81 25.36 -38.38
N CYS A 684 -14.02 25.62 -39.43
CA CYS A 684 -13.13 26.80 -39.52
C CYS A 684 -13.66 27.84 -40.51
N HIS A 685 -14.53 27.44 -41.43
CA HIS A 685 -15.07 28.27 -42.50
C HIS A 685 -16.60 28.18 -42.54
N PRO A 686 -17.32 28.53 -41.45
CA PRO A 686 -18.78 28.33 -41.37
C PRO A 686 -19.54 29.11 -42.45
N GLY A 687 -19.12 30.35 -42.73
CA GLY A 687 -19.70 31.13 -43.84
C GLY A 687 -19.37 30.61 -45.24
N LYS A 688 -18.57 29.55 -45.36
CA LYS A 688 -18.31 28.82 -46.62
C LYS A 688 -19.05 27.48 -46.67
N GLY A 689 -19.42 26.92 -45.51
CA GLY A 689 -20.25 25.72 -45.40
C GLY A 689 -21.71 25.92 -45.84
N LEU A 690 -22.16 27.16 -46.04
CA LEU A 690 -23.48 27.49 -46.60
C LEU A 690 -23.70 26.96 -48.03
N ILE A 691 -22.65 26.52 -48.71
CA ILE A 691 -22.71 25.90 -50.05
C ILE A 691 -23.42 24.54 -50.03
N VAL A 692 -23.47 23.86 -48.87
CA VAL A 692 -24.10 22.55 -48.72
C VAL A 692 -25.55 22.61 -49.17
N ASN A 693 -25.99 21.60 -49.93
CA ASN A 693 -27.33 21.46 -50.49
C ASN A 693 -27.75 22.58 -51.48
N THR A 694 -26.81 23.40 -51.96
CA THR A 694 -27.05 24.37 -53.05
C THR A 694 -26.65 23.77 -54.40
N ASP A 695 -26.94 24.43 -55.51
CA ASP A 695 -26.56 23.94 -56.85
C ASP A 695 -25.05 23.75 -57.05
N HIS A 696 -24.22 24.44 -56.27
CA HIS A 696 -22.76 24.25 -56.28
C HIS A 696 -22.29 23.10 -55.37
N ASP A 697 -23.19 22.43 -54.66
CA ASP A 697 -22.90 21.18 -53.97
C ASP A 697 -22.94 20.01 -54.96
N LEU A 698 -21.80 19.80 -55.64
CA LEU A 698 -21.67 18.79 -56.69
C LEU A 698 -21.87 17.35 -56.18
N VAL A 699 -21.94 17.13 -54.86
CA VAL A 699 -22.36 15.84 -54.29
C VAL A 699 -23.76 15.45 -54.76
N PHE A 700 -24.64 16.43 -54.97
CA PHE A 700 -25.99 16.21 -55.49
C PHE A 700 -26.15 16.66 -56.94
N SER A 701 -25.61 17.83 -57.32
CA SER A 701 -25.89 18.43 -58.63
C SER A 701 -25.05 17.86 -59.77
N SER A 702 -23.89 17.25 -59.48
CA SER A 702 -23.08 16.56 -60.50
C SER A 702 -22.21 15.45 -59.88
N PRO A 703 -22.81 14.35 -59.38
CA PRO A 703 -22.12 13.33 -58.57
C PRO A 703 -20.99 12.59 -59.32
N GLY A 704 -21.12 12.47 -60.64
CA GLY A 704 -20.14 11.82 -61.52
C GLY A 704 -18.97 12.72 -61.94
N SER A 705 -19.03 14.02 -61.64
CA SER A 705 -17.94 14.96 -61.99
C SER A 705 -16.65 14.58 -61.27
N LYS A 706 -15.50 14.87 -61.88
CA LYS A 706 -14.20 14.59 -61.26
C LYS A 706 -13.34 15.84 -61.18
N ASN A 707 -12.51 15.90 -60.15
CA ASN A 707 -11.48 16.92 -59.99
C ASN A 707 -10.16 16.48 -60.66
N ILE A 708 -9.12 17.32 -60.65
CA ILE A 708 -7.81 16.99 -61.27
C ILE A 708 -7.09 15.79 -60.66
N LEU A 709 -7.51 15.32 -59.49
CA LEU A 709 -7.01 14.09 -58.87
C LEU A 709 -7.89 12.88 -59.20
N ASN A 710 -8.76 13.00 -60.21
CA ASN A 710 -9.71 11.99 -60.65
C ASN A 710 -10.68 11.53 -59.56
N LYS A 711 -10.96 12.39 -58.56
CA LYS A 711 -11.89 12.08 -57.45
C LYS A 711 -13.27 12.66 -57.70
N THR A 712 -14.29 11.87 -57.39
CA THR A 712 -15.69 12.32 -57.42
C THR A 712 -16.04 13.19 -56.20
N PRO A 713 -17.16 13.94 -56.24
CA PRO A 713 -17.74 14.59 -55.07
C PRO A 713 -17.91 13.68 -53.86
N ALA A 714 -18.35 12.43 -54.04
CA ALA A 714 -18.48 11.47 -52.94
C ALA A 714 -17.12 11.12 -52.28
N GLN A 715 -16.03 11.16 -53.05
CA GLN A 715 -14.67 10.82 -52.58
C GLN A 715 -13.88 12.02 -52.03
N SER A 716 -14.18 13.22 -52.49
CA SER A 716 -13.44 14.45 -52.14
C SER A 716 -14.23 15.41 -51.24
N GLY A 717 -15.55 15.27 -51.18
CA GLY A 717 -16.49 16.07 -50.40
C GLY A 717 -16.88 17.36 -51.11
N THR A 718 -17.94 18.02 -50.63
CA THR A 718 -18.49 19.27 -51.20
C THR A 718 -17.41 20.32 -51.49
N CYS A 719 -16.45 20.51 -50.59
CA CYS A 719 -15.35 21.46 -50.81
C CYS A 719 -14.23 20.91 -51.70
N GLY A 720 -13.97 19.59 -51.67
CA GLY A 720 -12.81 18.96 -52.31
C GLY A 720 -12.88 18.84 -53.83
N VAL A 721 -14.07 19.02 -54.41
CA VAL A 721 -14.27 19.09 -55.86
C VAL A 721 -13.76 20.42 -56.44
N CYS A 722 -13.73 21.47 -55.61
CA CYS A 722 -13.31 22.82 -55.98
C CYS A 722 -11.97 23.24 -55.33
N HIS A 723 -11.67 22.75 -54.12
CA HIS A 723 -10.49 23.11 -53.35
C HIS A 723 -9.68 21.89 -52.87
N LEU A 724 -8.41 21.78 -53.29
CA LEU A 724 -7.49 20.73 -52.85
C LEU A 724 -6.59 21.22 -51.72
N VAL A 725 -6.87 20.76 -50.49
CA VAL A 725 -6.10 21.13 -49.30
C VAL A 725 -4.63 20.70 -49.36
N HIS A 726 -4.30 19.68 -50.14
CA HIS A 726 -2.93 19.21 -50.36
C HIS A 726 -2.68 19.02 -51.85
N ASN A 727 -1.48 19.39 -52.29
CA ASN A 727 -0.98 19.13 -53.64
C ASN A 727 -1.88 19.63 -54.77
N SER A 728 -2.50 20.80 -54.60
CA SER A 728 -3.13 21.50 -55.72
C SER A 728 -2.05 21.89 -56.73
N THR A 729 -2.32 21.67 -58.02
CA THR A 729 -1.52 22.19 -59.14
C THR A 729 -1.64 23.71 -59.25
N HIS A 730 -2.72 24.30 -58.70
CA HIS A 730 -3.04 25.71 -58.81
C HIS A 730 -2.97 26.42 -57.46
N LYS A 731 -2.04 27.37 -57.31
CA LYS A 731 -1.93 28.21 -56.09
C LYS A 731 -3.17 29.06 -55.84
N PHE A 732 -3.87 29.46 -56.91
CA PHE A 732 -5.08 30.26 -56.83
C PHE A 732 -6.18 29.51 -56.10
N LYS A 733 -6.48 29.93 -54.86
CA LYS A 733 -7.51 29.36 -53.98
C LYS A 733 -7.46 27.83 -53.85
N LEU A 734 -6.29 27.22 -54.09
CA LEU A 734 -6.11 25.77 -54.14
C LEU A 734 -7.08 25.07 -55.13
N TRP A 735 -7.33 25.69 -56.27
CA TRP A 735 -8.33 25.23 -57.25
C TRP A 735 -8.10 23.75 -57.65
N ALA A 736 -9.19 23.00 -57.73
CA ALA A 736 -9.19 21.54 -57.89
C ALA A 736 -9.56 21.08 -59.30
N ARG A 737 -9.83 22.00 -60.23
CA ARG A 737 -10.20 21.69 -61.62
C ARG A 737 -9.20 22.32 -62.58
N ASN A 738 -9.13 21.82 -63.81
CA ASN A 738 -8.42 22.54 -64.87
C ASN A 738 -9.15 23.86 -65.15
N PHE A 739 -8.41 24.88 -65.57
CA PHE A 739 -9.02 26.14 -65.99
C PHE A 739 -9.69 25.98 -67.36
N GLY A 740 -10.88 26.57 -67.53
CA GLY A 740 -11.52 26.74 -68.83
C GLY A 740 -11.09 28.06 -69.49
N ASP A 741 -11.87 28.50 -70.48
CA ASP A 741 -11.62 29.75 -71.21
C ASP A 741 -11.97 30.98 -70.37
N GLY A 742 -11.36 32.13 -70.67
CA GLY A 742 -11.68 33.41 -70.02
C GLY A 742 -10.51 34.39 -70.04
N VAL A 743 -10.81 35.67 -69.87
CA VAL A 743 -9.80 36.75 -69.92
C VAL A 743 -9.08 36.94 -68.57
N ASN A 744 -9.63 36.40 -67.48
CA ASN A 744 -9.03 36.45 -66.15
C ASN A 744 -9.18 35.10 -65.40
N ILE A 745 -8.45 34.96 -64.29
CA ILE A 745 -8.39 33.69 -63.54
C ILE A 745 -9.73 33.29 -62.90
N TYR A 746 -10.61 34.25 -62.60
CA TYR A 746 -11.93 33.96 -62.02
C TYR A 746 -12.88 33.40 -63.08
N GLU A 747 -12.91 33.99 -64.27
CA GLU A 747 -13.68 33.47 -65.41
C GLU A 747 -13.19 32.08 -65.79
N LYS A 748 -11.88 31.90 -65.95
CA LYS A 748 -11.27 30.60 -66.24
C LYS A 748 -11.66 29.54 -65.20
N ALA A 749 -11.78 29.92 -63.92
CA ALA A 749 -12.24 29.01 -62.87
C ALA A 749 -13.72 28.66 -63.04
N CYS A 750 -14.59 29.65 -63.21
CA CYS A 750 -16.03 29.45 -63.39
C CYS A 750 -16.35 28.62 -64.65
N ASN A 751 -15.70 28.93 -65.77
CA ASN A 751 -15.92 28.29 -67.07
C ASN A 751 -15.36 26.85 -67.12
N SER A 752 -14.56 26.43 -66.15
CA SER A 752 -14.23 25.00 -65.95
C SER A 752 -15.45 24.12 -65.60
N CYS A 753 -16.53 24.77 -65.15
CA CYS A 753 -17.81 24.14 -64.85
C CYS A 753 -18.91 24.61 -65.81
N HIS A 754 -18.98 25.92 -66.05
CA HIS A 754 -19.96 26.56 -66.92
C HIS A 754 -19.49 26.55 -68.38
N SER A 755 -19.34 25.35 -68.94
CA SER A 755 -18.96 25.12 -70.35
C SER A 755 -19.72 23.92 -70.91
N LYS A 756 -19.71 23.75 -72.24
CA LYS A 756 -20.46 22.68 -72.93
C LYS A 756 -20.17 21.28 -72.37
N ASN A 757 -18.94 21.04 -71.95
CA ASN A 757 -18.46 19.76 -71.41
C ASN A 757 -18.29 19.77 -69.88
N GLY A 758 -18.66 20.87 -69.22
CA GLY A 758 -18.53 21.03 -67.78
C GLY A 758 -19.74 20.52 -66.99
N PRO A 759 -19.60 20.31 -65.67
CA PRO A 759 -20.69 19.90 -64.79
C PRO A 759 -21.90 20.85 -64.76
N ALA A 760 -21.75 22.10 -65.20
CA ALA A 760 -22.82 23.11 -65.28
C ALA A 760 -23.18 23.46 -66.74
N LYS A 761 -23.11 22.49 -67.67
CA LYS A 761 -23.40 22.69 -69.10
C LYS A 761 -24.78 23.29 -69.42
N ASN A 762 -25.75 23.10 -68.52
CA ASN A 762 -27.11 23.65 -68.67
C ASN A 762 -27.23 25.11 -68.21
N LYS A 763 -26.16 25.70 -67.65
CA LYS A 763 -26.15 27.04 -67.05
C LYS A 763 -24.97 27.88 -67.55
N ILE A 764 -24.78 27.97 -68.85
CA ILE A 764 -23.68 28.74 -69.46
C ILE A 764 -24.14 30.18 -69.74
N PRO A 765 -23.48 31.22 -69.19
CA PRO A 765 -23.84 32.61 -69.48
C PRO A 765 -23.48 33.00 -70.92
N GLN A 766 -24.37 33.71 -71.63
CA GLN A 766 -24.08 34.20 -73.00
C GLN A 766 -23.01 35.31 -73.01
N ILE A 767 -22.97 36.13 -71.96
CA ILE A 767 -21.93 37.13 -71.70
C ILE A 767 -21.45 36.94 -70.28
N ALA A 768 -20.13 36.81 -70.05
CA ALA A 768 -19.58 36.56 -68.72
C ALA A 768 -18.69 37.69 -68.17
N SER A 769 -18.30 38.65 -69.02
CA SER A 769 -17.27 39.64 -68.69
C SER A 769 -17.81 41.07 -68.59
N HIS A 770 -17.25 41.83 -67.66
CA HIS A 770 -17.40 43.29 -67.59
C HIS A 770 -16.20 43.96 -68.29
N PRO A 771 -16.35 45.14 -68.92
CA PRO A 771 -15.22 45.85 -69.51
C PRO A 771 -14.04 46.02 -68.54
N LEU A 772 -12.83 45.69 -69.01
CA LEU A 772 -11.59 45.81 -68.26
C LEU A 772 -11.04 47.24 -68.32
N GLY A 773 -10.23 47.61 -67.34
CA GLY A 773 -9.49 48.88 -67.34
C GLY A 773 -10.36 50.11 -67.11
N LYS A 774 -11.61 49.91 -66.64
CA LYS A 774 -12.47 51.02 -66.20
C LYS A 774 -12.03 51.44 -64.79
N LEU A 775 -11.86 52.75 -64.57
CA LEU A 775 -11.53 53.29 -63.26
C LEU A 775 -12.75 53.22 -62.34
N ILE A 776 -12.89 52.12 -61.58
CA ILE A 776 -13.98 51.93 -60.64
C ILE A 776 -13.42 52.08 -59.22
N LYS A 777 -13.86 53.11 -58.50
CA LYS A 777 -13.42 53.41 -57.12
C LYS A 777 -14.52 53.01 -56.13
N ASN A 778 -14.24 52.05 -55.26
CA ASN A 778 -15.21 51.51 -54.28
C ASN A 778 -14.78 51.72 -52.83
N ILE A 779 -14.27 52.91 -52.51
CA ILE A 779 -13.81 53.28 -51.16
C ILE A 779 -15.02 53.34 -50.21
N GLY A 780 -14.90 52.74 -49.02
CA GLY A 780 -15.97 52.73 -48.00
C GLY A 780 -17.06 51.68 -48.18
N ARG A 781 -17.24 51.12 -49.40
CA ARG A 781 -18.22 50.07 -49.69
C ARG A 781 -17.57 48.68 -49.85
N ASN A 782 -16.27 48.59 -50.12
CA ASN A 782 -15.52 47.33 -50.14
C ASN A 782 -15.13 46.80 -48.74
N ILE A 783 -16.04 46.86 -47.76
CA ILE A 783 -15.79 46.43 -46.38
C ILE A 783 -16.43 45.07 -46.13
N LYS A 784 -15.60 44.03 -45.97
CA LYS A 784 -16.06 42.65 -45.76
C LYS A 784 -16.94 42.55 -44.52
N GLY A 785 -18.14 42.00 -44.67
CA GLY A 785 -19.10 41.78 -43.57
C GLY A 785 -20.10 42.91 -43.35
N LYS A 786 -20.04 43.99 -44.14
CA LYS A 786 -21.08 45.04 -44.16
C LYS A 786 -22.13 44.76 -45.25
N PRO A 787 -23.39 45.23 -45.10
CA PRO A 787 -24.46 45.01 -46.07
C PRO A 787 -24.17 45.49 -47.51
N GLY A 788 -23.25 46.44 -47.68
CA GLY A 788 -22.81 46.96 -48.98
C GLY A 788 -21.53 46.34 -49.55
N PHE A 789 -21.11 45.17 -49.07
CA PHE A 789 -19.84 44.58 -49.48
C PHE A 789 -19.83 44.15 -50.96
N PHE A 790 -19.11 44.92 -51.77
CA PHE A 790 -18.89 44.64 -53.19
C PHE A 790 -17.38 44.63 -53.53
N PRO A 791 -16.76 43.46 -53.76
CA PRO A 791 -15.32 43.40 -53.99
C PRO A 791 -14.94 43.72 -55.44
N LEU A 792 -13.97 44.63 -55.61
CA LEU A 792 -13.24 44.82 -56.87
C LEU A 792 -11.91 44.08 -56.81
N PHE A 793 -11.36 43.72 -57.97
CA PHE A 793 -10.17 42.88 -58.06
C PHE A 793 -9.09 43.50 -58.96
N SER A 794 -7.84 43.31 -58.59
CA SER A 794 -6.71 43.72 -59.43
C SER A 794 -6.60 42.81 -60.66
N SER A 795 -6.50 43.39 -61.86
CA SER A 795 -6.18 42.68 -63.11
C SER A 795 -4.78 42.04 -63.15
N LYS A 796 -3.88 42.42 -62.23
CA LYS A 796 -2.53 41.83 -62.15
C LYS A 796 -2.43 40.76 -61.06
N THR A 797 -2.97 41.05 -59.87
CA THR A 797 -2.78 40.19 -58.68
C THR A 797 -4.01 39.37 -58.31
N TRP A 798 -5.17 39.68 -58.90
CA TRP A 798 -6.46 39.03 -58.64
C TRP A 798 -6.91 39.13 -57.18
N LYS A 799 -6.29 39.99 -56.38
CA LYS A 799 -6.66 40.24 -54.98
C LYS A 799 -7.74 41.32 -54.90
N PRO A 800 -8.59 41.30 -53.86
CA PRO A 800 -9.49 42.40 -53.58
C PRO A 800 -8.72 43.71 -53.41
N VAL A 801 -9.18 44.77 -54.07
CA VAL A 801 -8.60 46.12 -54.05
C VAL A 801 -9.73 47.14 -53.99
N ASN A 802 -9.44 48.37 -53.53
CA ASN A 802 -10.45 49.44 -53.48
C ASN A 802 -10.72 50.06 -54.86
N THR A 803 -9.79 49.87 -55.80
CA THR A 803 -9.89 50.33 -57.19
C THR A 803 -9.41 49.22 -58.11
N GLY A 804 -10.28 48.72 -58.97
CA GLY A 804 -9.99 47.59 -59.83
C GLY A 804 -11.19 47.15 -60.66
N ASP A 805 -11.09 45.97 -61.25
CA ASP A 805 -12.07 45.43 -62.18
C ASP A 805 -13.17 44.60 -61.48
N ILE A 806 -14.31 44.46 -62.17
CA ILE A 806 -15.44 43.63 -61.77
C ILE A 806 -15.26 42.24 -62.39
N PHE A 807 -15.20 41.21 -61.55
CA PHE A 807 -15.18 39.80 -61.98
C PHE A 807 -16.38 39.05 -61.40
N CYS A 808 -16.58 37.78 -61.81
CA CYS A 808 -17.72 36.99 -61.33
C CYS A 808 -17.93 37.05 -59.80
N PRO A 809 -16.90 37.00 -58.93
CA PRO A 809 -17.09 37.06 -57.46
C PRO A 809 -17.46 38.45 -56.91
N SER A 810 -17.39 39.49 -57.73
CA SER A 810 -17.90 40.83 -57.41
C SER A 810 -19.42 40.78 -57.29
N CYS A 811 -20.10 40.12 -58.22
CA CYS A 811 -21.55 39.94 -58.19
C CYS A 811 -21.96 38.67 -57.43
N HIS A 812 -21.19 37.58 -57.52
CA HIS A 812 -21.54 36.29 -56.94
C HIS A 812 -20.74 35.92 -55.67
N ASN A 813 -21.43 35.44 -54.65
CA ASN A 813 -20.87 34.67 -53.57
C ASN A 813 -21.20 33.18 -53.75
N VAL A 814 -20.35 32.46 -54.47
CA VAL A 814 -20.53 31.04 -54.83
C VAL A 814 -20.76 30.07 -53.66
N HIS A 815 -20.61 30.52 -52.41
CA HIS A 815 -20.79 29.71 -51.21
C HIS A 815 -22.15 29.93 -50.53
N GLN A 816 -22.97 30.86 -50.99
CA GLN A 816 -24.22 31.21 -50.33
C GLN A 816 -25.28 31.47 -51.39
N TRP A 817 -26.34 30.66 -51.39
CA TRP A 817 -27.39 30.70 -52.41
C TRP A 817 -28.14 32.04 -52.47
N SER A 818 -28.52 32.59 -51.31
CA SER A 818 -29.21 33.88 -51.19
C SER A 818 -28.49 34.77 -50.20
N TYR A 819 -28.33 36.06 -50.52
CA TYR A 819 -27.76 37.03 -49.59
C TYR A 819 -28.73 37.44 -48.47
N GLN A 820 -30.04 37.19 -48.63
CA GLN A 820 -31.06 37.56 -47.63
C GLN A 820 -31.02 36.64 -46.40
N ALA A 821 -30.60 35.38 -46.60
CA ALA A 821 -30.55 34.39 -45.53
C ALA A 821 -29.21 33.65 -45.55
N SER A 822 -28.58 33.53 -44.37
CA SER A 822 -27.36 32.74 -44.20
C SER A 822 -27.68 31.28 -43.90
N LEU A 823 -28.38 30.61 -44.84
CA LEU A 823 -28.85 29.24 -44.71
C LEU A 823 -28.22 28.31 -45.75
N LYS A 824 -28.08 27.03 -45.40
CA LYS A 824 -27.75 25.96 -46.36
C LYS A 824 -28.94 25.75 -47.31
N GLY A 825 -28.68 25.20 -48.49
CA GLY A 825 -29.74 24.94 -49.47
C GLY A 825 -30.70 23.81 -49.05
N ASN A 826 -31.75 23.63 -49.85
CA ASN A 826 -32.80 22.62 -49.64
C ASN A 826 -32.69 21.40 -50.57
N ARG A 827 -31.59 21.26 -51.33
CA ARG A 827 -31.35 20.22 -52.35
C ARG A 827 -32.30 20.27 -53.56
N ILE A 828 -33.01 21.36 -53.75
CA ILE A 828 -33.86 21.57 -54.92
C ILE A 828 -33.13 22.50 -55.88
N ASN A 829 -32.95 22.06 -57.13
CA ASN A 829 -32.37 22.88 -58.20
C ASN A 829 -33.43 23.86 -58.70
N LEU A 830 -33.52 25.01 -58.04
CA LEU A 830 -34.49 26.06 -58.35
C LEU A 830 -33.89 27.06 -59.33
N GLU A 831 -34.71 27.51 -60.30
CA GLU A 831 -34.28 28.64 -61.13
C GLU A 831 -34.10 29.88 -60.25
N GLY A 832 -32.91 30.47 -60.37
CA GLY A 832 -32.55 31.61 -59.56
C GLY A 832 -33.19 32.92 -60.05
N ASN A 833 -33.32 33.89 -59.14
CA ASN A 833 -33.80 35.24 -59.36
C ASN A 833 -32.82 36.28 -58.74
N ALA A 834 -33.23 37.55 -58.74
CA ALA A 834 -32.41 38.68 -58.27
C ALA A 834 -32.08 38.66 -56.76
N LEU A 835 -32.74 37.82 -55.96
CA LEU A 835 -32.54 37.68 -54.51
C LEU A 835 -31.70 36.46 -54.13
N ASN A 836 -31.48 35.54 -55.07
CA ASN A 836 -30.70 34.31 -54.89
C ASN A 836 -29.71 34.12 -56.06
N SER A 837 -29.51 32.93 -56.63
CA SER A 837 -28.52 32.70 -57.70
C SER A 837 -27.07 32.99 -57.29
N PHE A 838 -26.77 32.82 -56.00
CA PHE A 838 -25.50 33.19 -55.40
C PHE A 838 -25.16 34.68 -55.49
N LEU A 839 -26.13 35.56 -55.74
CA LEU A 839 -25.87 37.00 -55.82
C LEU A 839 -25.48 37.58 -54.46
N ARG A 840 -24.64 38.61 -54.48
CA ARG A 840 -24.42 39.52 -53.35
C ARG A 840 -25.61 40.48 -53.21
N PRO A 841 -25.75 41.17 -52.06
CA PRO A 841 -26.72 42.26 -51.92
C PRO A 841 -26.65 43.21 -53.13
N PRO A 842 -27.80 43.79 -53.55
CA PRO A 842 -27.95 44.34 -54.89
C PRO A 842 -26.91 45.42 -55.18
N ALA A 843 -25.91 45.06 -55.98
CA ALA A 843 -24.92 45.99 -56.54
C ALA A 843 -25.58 47.01 -57.48
N ALA A 844 -26.73 46.62 -58.06
CA ALA A 844 -27.62 47.46 -58.86
C ALA A 844 -27.97 48.79 -58.17
N THR A 845 -28.22 48.78 -56.86
CA THR A 845 -28.59 49.97 -56.09
C THR A 845 -27.40 50.65 -55.43
N GLN A 846 -26.18 50.15 -55.66
CA GLN A 846 -24.94 50.66 -55.05
C GLN A 846 -23.98 51.16 -56.13
N ILE A 847 -23.01 50.36 -56.55
CA ILE A 847 -21.92 50.79 -57.45
C ILE A 847 -22.34 50.85 -58.92
N CYS A 848 -23.29 50.01 -59.34
CA CYS A 848 -23.72 49.98 -60.74
C CYS A 848 -24.50 51.25 -61.09
N LYS A 849 -25.23 51.83 -60.13
CA LYS A 849 -25.96 53.10 -60.31
C LYS A 849 -25.00 54.26 -60.55
N ASP A 850 -23.83 54.26 -59.92
CA ASP A 850 -22.82 55.31 -60.09
C ASP A 850 -22.37 55.46 -61.55
N CYS A 851 -22.36 54.36 -62.33
CA CYS A 851 -21.94 54.37 -63.73
C CYS A 851 -23.09 54.25 -64.74
N HIS A 852 -24.19 53.58 -64.37
CA HIS A 852 -25.28 53.25 -65.29
C HIS A 852 -26.60 53.99 -64.97
N GLY A 853 -26.65 54.84 -63.94
CA GLY A 853 -27.84 55.59 -63.59
C GLY A 853 -29.05 54.69 -63.32
N LEU A 854 -30.23 55.07 -63.83
CA LEU A 854 -31.48 54.34 -63.64
C LEU A 854 -31.49 52.96 -64.34
N ASP A 855 -30.66 52.76 -65.37
CA ASP A 855 -30.54 51.47 -66.08
C ASP A 855 -29.89 50.37 -65.23
N SER A 856 -29.28 50.71 -64.08
CA SER A 856 -28.42 49.81 -63.31
C SER A 856 -29.13 48.51 -62.91
N LEU A 857 -30.40 48.59 -62.51
CA LEU A 857 -31.21 47.44 -62.11
C LEU A 857 -31.53 46.52 -63.29
N PHE A 858 -31.91 47.09 -64.43
CA PHE A 858 -32.19 46.35 -65.66
C PHE A 858 -30.94 45.63 -66.17
N ARG A 859 -29.81 46.35 -66.27
CA ARG A 859 -28.52 45.81 -66.71
C ARG A 859 -27.98 44.75 -65.76
N PHE A 860 -28.23 44.86 -64.45
CA PHE A 860 -27.87 43.84 -63.47
C PHE A 860 -28.74 42.58 -63.61
N LYS A 861 -30.06 42.72 -63.67
CA LYS A 861 -31.02 41.60 -63.78
C LYS A 861 -30.82 40.78 -65.06
N TYR A 862 -30.52 41.44 -66.17
CA TYR A 862 -30.37 40.81 -67.48
C TYR A 862 -28.91 40.77 -67.97
N PHE A 863 -27.93 40.89 -67.08
CA PHE A 863 -26.51 41.00 -67.44
C PHE A 863 -26.04 39.91 -68.42
N HIS A 864 -26.47 38.66 -68.17
CA HIS A 864 -26.10 37.48 -68.96
C HIS A 864 -26.99 37.20 -70.17
N LYS A 865 -28.04 38.00 -70.43
CA LYS A 865 -28.97 37.83 -71.56
C LYS A 865 -28.77 38.95 -72.58
N LEU A 866 -27.90 38.70 -73.58
CA LEU A 866 -27.47 39.70 -74.56
C LEU A 866 -28.65 40.35 -75.30
N ASN A 867 -29.63 39.53 -75.68
CA ASN A 867 -30.79 39.96 -76.47
C ASN A 867 -31.75 40.87 -75.69
N ILE A 868 -31.79 40.73 -74.35
CA ILE A 868 -32.66 41.55 -73.49
C ILE A 868 -31.92 42.82 -73.04
N ARG A 869 -30.61 42.70 -72.75
CA ARG A 869 -29.77 43.81 -72.26
C ARG A 869 -29.63 44.98 -73.24
N LYS A 870 -29.78 44.76 -74.55
CA LYS A 870 -29.64 45.80 -75.60
C LYS A 870 -30.91 46.63 -75.83
N ILE A 871 -32.05 46.20 -75.29
CA ILE A 871 -33.30 46.95 -75.37
C ILE A 871 -33.22 48.07 -74.32
N LYS A 872 -33.24 49.34 -74.74
CA LYS A 872 -33.32 50.47 -73.79
C LYS A 872 -34.64 50.31 -73.01
N PRO A 873 -34.64 50.32 -71.67
CA PRO A 873 -35.87 50.52 -70.92
C PRO A 873 -36.43 51.89 -71.34
N GLY A 874 -37.70 51.92 -71.76
CA GLY A 874 -38.43 53.18 -71.96
C GLY A 874 -38.59 53.93 -70.65
#